data_AF-A0A5C7PXI0-F1
#
_entry.id   AF-A0A5C7PXI0-F1
#
_cell.length_a   1.000
_cell.length_b   1.000
_cell.length_c   1.000
_cell.angle_alpha   90.00
_cell.angle_beta   90.00
_cell.angle_gamma   90.00
#
_symmetry.space_group_name_H-M   'P 1'
#
loop_
_entity.id
_entity.type
_entity.pdbx_description
1 polymer ?
#
loop_
_entity_poly.entity_id
_entity_poly.type
_entity_poly.pdbx_seq_one_letter_code
_entity_poly.pdbx_strand_id
1 'polypeptide(L)'
;ISVDPTRRRSGGALLGDRIRMNTLRSPNVFMRSMATRRQHMATNAVLTDCIACLKAQDVDLMIEETAGIGQSDSEIVDLVDFPVYVMTSDFGAPSQLEKIDMLDFAELVVLNKFDRRGAEDALRDVRKQWKRNRVAFQLADEEVPVYPTIASQFNDPGVSWMFANLCRLLKAKLAPASARCDFAPTVDTALKEPRATVLIPGNRTRYLSEIAEQGRGVNRSIGHQAAQADLAQSYWQALQAIGDGKLPPALALYELADLQADDADGSMRLLRQRYNEAVKALSAESINLLREWPARLKSVTDDFNEYRVRDKLIRVDNYRESLSHQRIPKIAAPKFTGWGELLTFLSKENLPGHYPYTGGVYPYRRSGEDPIRMFAGEGTPERTNRRFHYLSLGQPAIRLSTAFDSVTLYGEDPATRPDIYGKIGNSGVSIATLDDMKKLYSGFDLCAPNTSVSMTINGPAPMILAMFMNTAVDQQVEKYLRADEGRWVAAQKKIAALFPNGDQPRYLGELPEGNDGLGLALLGLTGDQLLDAETYARIRTETLASVRGTVQADILKEDQAQNTCIFSTEFALRMMGDIQQFFVENKVRNFYSVSISGYHIAEAGANPISQLAFTLSNGFTIVEYYLARGMKIDDFAPNLSFFFSNGMDPEYTVIGRVARRIWARAMRERYGANERSQMMKYHIQTSGRSLHAQEIQFNDIRTTLQALYALFDNCNSLHTNAFDEAITTPTEDSVRRAVAIQMIINKELGLNFNENPWQGSFIVDQLTDLVEEAVYKEFDALSERGGVLGAMDTMYQRGKIQEESLYYEHKKHDGSLPLVGVNTFLPKDGGTDGIGKLELIRSTEDEKRQQISQVAAFQRLRNPLAADGLKPLQAIARERRNIFAGLLDAVKTHSLGQISHALYDVGGEYRRNM
;
A
#
# COMPACT_ATOMS: atom_id res chain seq x y z
N ILE A 1 29.73 -22.30 8.67
CA ILE A 1 29.91 -21.80 7.30
C ILE A 1 28.56 -22.08 6.59
N SER A 2 28.24 -21.42 5.47
CA SER A 2 27.05 -21.80 4.67
C SER A 2 27.46 -22.15 3.25
N VAL A 3 26.85 -23.19 2.69
CA VAL A 3 27.19 -23.77 1.39
C VAL A 3 26.01 -23.70 0.43
N ASP A 4 26.21 -23.07 -0.74
CA ASP A 4 25.21 -22.93 -1.79
C ASP A 4 25.56 -23.74 -3.06
N PRO A 5 24.58 -24.19 -3.86
CA PRO A 5 24.83 -25.02 -5.03
C PRO A 5 25.47 -24.24 -6.18
N THR A 6 26.40 -24.91 -6.89
CA THR A 6 27.06 -24.34 -8.09
C THR A 6 26.24 -24.59 -9.36
N ARG A 7 26.02 -23.56 -10.19
CA ARG A 7 25.33 -23.71 -11.48
C ARG A 7 26.25 -24.30 -12.54
N ARG A 8 25.92 -25.51 -13.01
CA ARG A 8 26.72 -26.30 -13.96
C ARG A 8 27.06 -25.57 -15.26
N ARG A 9 26.12 -24.81 -15.84
CA ARG A 9 26.29 -24.21 -17.17
C ARG A 9 27.18 -22.96 -17.17
N SER A 10 27.14 -22.17 -16.08
CA SER A 10 27.92 -20.93 -15.98
C SER A 10 29.24 -21.12 -15.22
N GLY A 11 29.37 -22.18 -14.42
CA GLY A 11 30.51 -22.38 -13.51
C GLY A 11 30.48 -21.49 -12.26
N GLY A 12 29.53 -20.56 -12.17
CA GLY A 12 29.31 -19.68 -11.01
C GLY A 12 28.29 -20.21 -10.02
N ALA A 13 28.16 -19.54 -8.87
CA ALA A 13 27.17 -19.83 -7.84
C ALA A 13 26.53 -18.54 -7.34
N LEU A 14 25.25 -18.60 -6.96
CA LEU A 14 24.56 -17.54 -6.25
C LEU A 14 24.62 -17.91 -4.76
N LEU A 15 25.49 -17.23 -4.01
CA LEU A 15 25.67 -17.47 -2.58
C LEU A 15 24.61 -16.67 -1.80
N GLY A 16 23.41 -17.24 -1.71
CA GLY A 16 22.20 -16.61 -1.22
C GLY A 16 22.04 -16.62 0.29
N ASP A 17 22.71 -17.50 1.05
CA ASP A 17 22.41 -17.65 2.48
C ASP A 17 22.70 -16.40 3.32
N ARG A 18 23.79 -15.70 3.00
CA ARG A 18 24.21 -14.50 3.73
C ARG A 18 23.16 -13.39 3.72
N ILE A 19 22.33 -13.31 2.67
CA ILE A 19 21.30 -12.28 2.55
C ILE A 19 20.19 -12.42 3.61
N ARG A 20 20.04 -13.62 4.20
CA ARG A 20 19.03 -13.95 5.21
C ARG A 20 19.48 -13.68 6.65
N MET A 21 20.76 -13.43 6.86
CA MET A 21 21.39 -13.36 8.18
C MET A 21 21.44 -11.92 8.72
N ASN A 22 20.34 -11.46 9.32
CA ASN A 22 20.26 -10.12 9.94
C ASN A 22 21.18 -9.96 11.17
N THR A 23 21.59 -11.06 11.79
CA THR A 23 22.40 -11.09 13.02
C THR A 23 23.91 -10.86 12.81
N LEU A 24 24.39 -10.83 11.56
CA LEU A 24 25.82 -10.63 11.23
C LEU A 24 26.39 -9.25 11.62
N ARG A 25 25.55 -8.36 12.15
CA ARG A 25 25.96 -7.05 12.67
C ARG A 25 26.74 -7.16 13.99
N SER A 26 26.58 -8.27 14.71
CA SER A 26 27.30 -8.50 15.95
C SER A 26 28.79 -8.75 15.68
N PRO A 27 29.71 -8.08 16.38
CA PRO A 27 31.15 -8.34 16.24
C PRO A 27 31.54 -9.77 16.68
N ASN A 28 30.66 -10.46 17.39
CA ASN A 28 30.87 -11.83 17.88
C ASN A 28 30.43 -12.90 16.86
N VAL A 29 29.99 -12.52 15.66
CA VAL A 29 29.50 -13.45 14.65
C VAL A 29 30.35 -13.35 13.38
N PHE A 30 30.92 -14.47 12.97
CA PHE A 30 31.62 -14.60 11.69
C PHE A 30 30.87 -15.58 10.78
N MET A 31 30.70 -15.21 9.51
CA MET A 31 30.09 -16.07 8.49
C MET A 31 30.90 -16.04 7.21
N ARG A 32 31.15 -17.24 6.67
CA ARG A 32 31.73 -17.46 5.34
C ARG A 32 30.73 -18.23 4.48
N SER A 33 30.45 -17.71 3.29
CA SER A 33 29.67 -18.42 2.26
C SER A 33 30.60 -19.16 1.31
N MET A 34 30.22 -20.37 0.92
CA MET A 34 30.96 -21.25 0.01
C MET A 34 30.03 -21.81 -1.05
N ALA A 35 30.56 -22.13 -2.22
CA ALA A 35 29.82 -22.88 -3.23
C ALA A 35 30.18 -24.37 -3.10
N THR A 36 29.28 -25.31 -3.42
CA THR A 36 29.61 -26.75 -3.38
C THR A 36 30.81 -27.10 -4.26
N ARG A 37 30.90 -26.53 -5.47
CA ARG A 37 31.93 -26.81 -6.49
C ARG A 37 32.11 -28.30 -6.83
N ARG A 38 31.14 -29.13 -6.48
CA ARG A 38 31.11 -30.57 -6.70
C ARG A 38 29.77 -30.97 -7.34
N GLN A 39 29.77 -32.09 -8.05
CA GLN A 39 28.55 -32.67 -8.62
C GLN A 39 27.82 -33.47 -7.54
N HIS A 40 26.52 -33.26 -7.40
CA HIS A 40 25.63 -34.08 -6.55
C HIS A 40 25.98 -34.16 -5.05
N MET A 41 26.85 -33.27 -4.54
CA MET A 41 27.18 -33.17 -3.13
C MET A 41 26.63 -31.87 -2.55
N ALA A 42 26.13 -31.91 -1.32
CA ALA A 42 25.67 -30.74 -0.58
C ALA A 42 26.79 -29.96 0.14
N THR A 43 28.02 -30.50 0.18
CA THR A 43 29.18 -29.88 0.84
C THR A 43 30.26 -29.43 -0.17
N ASN A 44 31.27 -28.72 0.34
CA ASN A 44 32.48 -28.37 -0.41
C ASN A 44 33.63 -29.33 -0.07
N ALA A 45 34.47 -29.67 -1.06
CA ALA A 45 35.62 -30.55 -0.88
C ALA A 45 36.63 -30.09 0.21
N VAL A 46 36.77 -28.78 0.44
CA VAL A 46 37.70 -28.22 1.45
C VAL A 46 37.00 -27.87 2.76
N LEU A 47 35.76 -28.31 2.96
CA LEU A 47 34.99 -27.97 4.16
C LEU A 47 35.67 -28.47 5.44
N THR A 48 36.20 -29.70 5.42
CA THR A 48 36.95 -30.29 6.54
C THR A 48 38.14 -29.42 6.96
N ASP A 49 38.94 -28.96 5.99
CA ASP A 49 40.10 -28.10 6.26
C ASP A 49 39.67 -26.73 6.81
N CYS A 50 38.57 -26.19 6.30
CA CYS A 50 38.01 -24.92 6.77
C CYS A 50 37.52 -25.03 8.22
N ILE A 51 36.83 -26.12 8.57
CA ILE A 51 36.40 -26.42 9.94
C ILE A 51 37.62 -26.54 10.85
N ALA A 52 38.65 -27.30 10.45
CA ALA A 52 39.87 -27.45 11.24
C ALA A 52 40.59 -26.11 11.50
N CYS A 53 40.68 -25.25 10.48
CA CYS A 53 41.26 -23.91 10.58
C CYS A 53 40.47 -23.00 11.55
N LEU A 54 39.14 -23.02 11.46
CA LEU A 54 38.28 -22.25 12.37
C LEU A 54 38.29 -22.82 13.78
N LYS A 55 38.44 -24.15 13.96
CA LYS A 55 38.57 -24.81 15.28
C LYS A 55 39.84 -24.35 16.00
N ALA A 56 40.88 -23.95 15.25
CA ALA A 56 42.11 -23.39 15.80
C ALA A 56 41.96 -21.91 16.23
N GLN A 57 40.85 -21.24 15.89
CA GLN A 57 40.54 -19.90 16.38
C GLN A 57 39.75 -19.97 17.69
N ASP A 58 39.75 -18.88 18.47
CA ASP A 58 39.02 -18.78 19.73
C ASP A 58 37.50 -18.57 19.51
N VAL A 59 36.82 -19.57 18.96
CA VAL A 59 35.38 -19.56 18.70
C VAL A 59 34.62 -20.52 19.63
N ASP A 60 33.51 -20.06 20.20
CA ASP A 60 32.72 -20.85 21.17
C ASP A 60 31.78 -21.86 20.49
N LEU A 61 31.34 -21.59 19.25
CA LEU A 61 30.42 -22.44 18.50
C LEU A 61 30.63 -22.24 16.99
N MET A 62 30.56 -23.33 16.24
CA MET A 62 30.49 -23.30 14.78
C MET A 62 29.20 -23.95 14.30
N ILE A 63 28.53 -23.27 13.37
CA ILE A 63 27.30 -23.74 12.72
C ILE A 63 27.61 -23.94 11.25
N GLU A 64 27.27 -25.11 10.71
CA GLU A 64 27.42 -25.46 9.30
C GLU A 64 26.06 -25.66 8.64
N GLU A 65 25.81 -24.93 7.56
CA GLU A 65 24.61 -25.03 6.73
C GLU A 65 25.00 -25.58 5.35
N THR A 66 24.41 -26.71 4.97
CA THR A 66 24.67 -27.36 3.68
C THR A 66 23.81 -26.74 2.58
N ALA A 67 24.16 -27.02 1.32
CA ALA A 67 23.22 -26.79 0.22
C ALA A 67 21.98 -27.69 0.39
N GLY A 68 20.90 -27.41 -0.34
CA GLY A 68 19.69 -28.24 -0.30
C GLY A 68 19.99 -29.72 -0.61
N ILE A 69 19.77 -30.60 0.37
CA ILE A 69 20.07 -32.03 0.29
C ILE A 69 18.91 -32.84 -0.32
N GLY A 70 19.25 -33.98 -0.92
CA GLY A 70 18.28 -35.00 -1.31
C GLY A 70 17.88 -35.90 -0.12
N GLN A 71 17.00 -36.88 -0.37
CA GLN A 71 16.55 -37.82 0.67
C GLN A 71 17.67 -38.70 1.23
N SER A 72 18.67 -39.04 0.42
CA SER A 72 19.76 -39.98 0.76
C SER A 72 21.11 -39.31 1.03
N ASP A 73 21.13 -37.99 1.28
CA ASP A 73 22.38 -37.24 1.50
C ASP A 73 22.52 -36.95 3.00
N SER A 74 23.59 -37.48 3.60
CA SER A 74 23.90 -37.37 5.02
C SER A 74 25.38 -37.05 5.27
N GLU A 75 26.12 -36.58 4.26
CA GLU A 75 27.59 -36.37 4.35
C GLU A 75 27.97 -35.42 5.50
N ILE A 76 27.09 -34.49 5.84
CA ILE A 76 27.32 -33.53 6.93
C ILE A 76 27.49 -34.20 8.30
N VAL A 77 26.89 -35.37 8.52
CA VAL A 77 26.92 -36.09 9.80
C VAL A 77 28.35 -36.46 10.19
N ASP A 78 29.19 -36.80 9.21
CA ASP A 78 30.58 -37.17 9.44
C ASP A 78 31.50 -35.97 9.73
N LEU A 79 31.00 -34.74 9.54
CA LEU A 79 31.75 -33.50 9.67
C LEU A 79 31.39 -32.67 10.90
N VAL A 80 30.28 -32.98 11.59
CA VAL A 80 29.74 -32.18 12.69
C VAL A 80 29.53 -32.98 13.96
N ASP A 81 29.69 -32.32 15.10
CA ASP A 81 29.50 -32.94 16.41
C ASP A 81 28.00 -33.10 16.78
N PHE A 82 27.11 -32.29 16.18
CA PHE A 82 25.67 -32.28 16.43
C PHE A 82 24.87 -32.03 15.13
N PRO A 83 24.35 -33.08 14.46
CA PRO A 83 23.57 -32.92 13.23
C PRO A 83 22.13 -32.49 13.52
N VAL A 84 21.67 -31.45 12.81
CA VAL A 84 20.29 -30.95 12.83
C VAL A 84 19.67 -31.12 11.44
N TYR A 85 18.46 -31.65 11.36
CA TYR A 85 17.72 -31.74 10.10
C TYR A 85 16.57 -30.74 10.06
N VAL A 86 16.52 -29.91 9.02
CA VAL A 86 15.43 -28.94 8.81
C VAL A 86 14.58 -29.38 7.63
N MET A 87 13.28 -29.50 7.82
CA MET A 87 12.32 -29.92 6.80
C MET A 87 11.03 -29.09 6.85
N THR A 88 10.20 -29.23 5.82
CA THR A 88 8.85 -28.62 5.75
C THR A 88 7.78 -29.71 5.82
N SER A 89 6.51 -29.32 5.88
CA SER A 89 5.37 -30.25 5.81
C SER A 89 5.18 -30.90 4.43
N ASP A 90 5.92 -30.47 3.40
CA ASP A 90 5.78 -30.91 2.02
C ASP A 90 6.84 -31.96 1.65
N PHE A 91 6.69 -33.17 2.20
CA PHE A 91 7.56 -34.33 1.90
C PHE A 91 6.82 -35.44 1.12
N GLY A 92 5.59 -35.17 0.67
CA GLY A 92 4.73 -36.16 0.02
C GLY A 92 4.06 -37.11 1.01
N ALA A 93 4.02 -38.39 0.68
CA ALA A 93 3.37 -39.41 1.53
C ALA A 93 4.22 -39.73 2.78
N PRO A 94 3.61 -40.12 3.91
CA PRO A 94 4.36 -40.50 5.12
C PRO A 94 5.39 -41.61 4.91
N SER A 95 5.20 -42.49 3.93
CA SER A 95 6.18 -43.53 3.55
C SER A 95 7.48 -42.98 2.97
N GLN A 96 7.53 -41.70 2.58
CA GLN A 96 8.77 -41.05 2.14
C GLN A 96 9.72 -40.78 3.31
N LEU A 97 9.19 -40.63 4.54
CA LEU A 97 10.00 -40.41 5.74
C LEU A 97 10.91 -41.61 6.04
N GLU A 98 10.51 -42.81 5.62
CA GLU A 98 11.33 -44.04 5.74
C GLU A 98 12.56 -44.03 4.81
N LYS A 99 12.64 -43.09 3.86
CA LYS A 99 13.74 -42.96 2.90
C LYS A 99 14.66 -41.77 3.16
N ILE A 100 14.37 -40.98 4.20
CA ILE A 100 15.16 -39.80 4.53
C ILE A 100 16.24 -40.22 5.53
N ASP A 101 17.46 -40.40 5.03
CA ASP A 101 18.59 -40.89 5.84
C ASP A 101 18.87 -39.96 7.03
N MET A 102 18.72 -38.63 6.85
CA MET A 102 18.91 -37.66 7.93
C MET A 102 17.98 -37.88 9.13
N LEU A 103 16.82 -38.53 9.00
CA LEU A 103 15.96 -38.84 10.15
C LEU A 103 16.54 -39.94 11.06
N ASP A 104 17.41 -40.80 10.53
CA ASP A 104 18.17 -41.77 11.32
C ASP A 104 19.26 -41.07 12.14
N PHE A 105 19.98 -40.11 11.55
CA PHE A 105 21.18 -39.52 12.15
C PHE A 105 20.93 -38.23 12.94
N ALA A 106 19.90 -37.45 12.63
CA ALA A 106 19.68 -36.13 13.24
C ALA A 106 19.37 -36.21 14.74
N GLU A 107 20.14 -35.49 15.55
CA GLU A 107 19.92 -35.36 17.00
C GLU A 107 18.73 -34.46 17.32
N LEU A 108 18.42 -33.54 16.41
CA LEU A 108 17.27 -32.65 16.48
C LEU A 108 16.70 -32.45 15.07
N VAL A 109 15.38 -32.50 14.97
CA VAL A 109 14.65 -32.20 13.74
C VAL A 109 13.83 -30.93 13.92
N VAL A 110 13.94 -30.02 12.97
CA VAL A 110 13.17 -28.78 12.89
C VAL A 110 12.16 -28.92 11.75
N LEU A 111 10.88 -28.99 12.09
CA LEU A 111 9.79 -28.89 11.12
C LEU A 111 9.44 -27.41 10.96
N ASN A 112 10.09 -26.74 10.00
CA ASN A 112 9.93 -25.32 9.73
C ASN A 112 8.79 -25.06 8.74
N LYS A 113 8.35 -23.80 8.64
CA LYS A 113 7.15 -23.38 7.90
C LYS A 113 5.88 -24.06 8.43
N PHE A 114 5.77 -24.12 9.76
CA PHE A 114 4.65 -24.76 10.45
C PHE A 114 3.30 -24.04 10.25
N ASP A 115 3.31 -22.88 9.61
CA ASP A 115 2.13 -22.15 9.11
C ASP A 115 1.49 -22.80 7.88
N ARG A 116 2.16 -23.76 7.23
CA ARG A 116 1.68 -24.44 6.04
C ARG A 116 0.62 -25.49 6.36
N ARG A 117 -0.27 -25.72 5.37
CA ARG A 117 -1.31 -26.75 5.49
C ARG A 117 -0.68 -28.14 5.71
N GLY A 118 -1.28 -28.92 6.60
CA GLY A 118 -0.82 -30.28 6.93
C GLY A 118 0.40 -30.33 7.87
N ALA A 119 0.83 -29.20 8.44
CA ALA A 119 1.97 -29.17 9.35
C ALA A 119 1.77 -30.00 10.64
N GLU A 120 0.56 -30.02 11.20
CA GLU A 120 0.24 -30.84 12.37
C GLU A 120 0.35 -32.35 12.08
N ASP A 121 -0.19 -32.80 10.94
CA ASP A 121 -0.05 -34.18 10.48
C ASP A 121 1.42 -34.53 10.21
N ALA A 122 2.15 -33.62 9.57
CA ALA A 122 3.59 -33.76 9.35
C ALA A 122 4.37 -33.92 10.66
N LEU A 123 4.05 -33.13 11.70
CA LEU A 123 4.71 -33.24 13.01
C LEU A 123 4.51 -34.63 13.62
N ARG A 124 3.25 -35.12 13.61
CA ARG A 124 2.91 -36.46 14.09
C ARG A 124 3.70 -37.52 13.34
N ASP A 125 3.71 -37.45 12.01
CA ASP A 125 4.32 -38.48 11.17
C ASP A 125 5.85 -38.50 11.30
N VAL A 126 6.49 -37.32 11.39
CA VAL A 126 7.93 -37.19 11.63
C VAL A 126 8.32 -37.68 13.02
N ARG A 127 7.55 -37.34 14.08
CA ARG A 127 7.79 -37.87 15.44
C ARG A 127 7.67 -39.39 15.48
N LYS A 128 6.64 -39.94 14.83
CA LYS A 128 6.43 -41.39 14.73
C LYS A 128 7.60 -42.06 14.01
N GLN A 129 8.08 -41.47 12.91
CA GLN A 129 9.23 -42.02 12.20
C GLN A 129 10.51 -41.93 13.04
N TRP A 130 10.78 -40.78 13.68
CA TRP A 130 11.94 -40.61 14.55
C TRP A 130 11.98 -41.66 15.68
N LYS A 131 10.82 -41.93 16.31
CA LYS A 131 10.68 -42.98 17.33
C LYS A 131 10.97 -44.38 16.76
N ARG A 132 10.47 -44.69 15.56
CA ARG A 132 10.70 -45.97 14.89
C ARG A 132 12.19 -46.20 14.62
N ASN A 133 12.86 -45.20 14.05
CA ASN A 133 14.29 -45.27 13.71
C ASN A 133 15.17 -45.55 14.94
N ARG A 134 14.73 -45.13 16.13
CA ARG A 134 15.45 -45.32 17.41
C ARG A 134 14.86 -46.40 18.32
N VAL A 135 13.84 -47.14 17.87
CA VAL A 135 13.12 -48.15 18.67
C VAL A 135 12.58 -47.57 20.00
N ALA A 136 12.27 -46.27 20.02
CA ALA A 136 11.89 -45.51 21.21
C ALA A 136 10.36 -45.36 21.35
N PHE A 137 9.62 -46.46 21.23
CA PHE A 137 8.15 -46.44 21.14
C PHE A 137 7.44 -45.90 22.40
N GLN A 138 8.08 -46.01 23.57
CA GLN A 138 7.52 -45.60 24.86
C GLN A 138 7.82 -44.13 25.22
N LEU A 139 8.67 -43.44 24.43
CA LEU A 139 9.01 -42.04 24.67
C LEU A 139 7.77 -41.17 24.42
N ALA A 140 7.50 -40.19 25.28
CA ALA A 140 6.38 -39.26 25.05
C ALA A 140 6.64 -38.40 23.80
N ASP A 141 5.59 -37.98 23.09
CA ASP A 141 5.76 -37.16 21.87
C ASP A 141 6.43 -35.81 22.16
N GLU A 142 6.24 -35.28 23.35
CA GLU A 142 6.81 -34.01 23.83
C GLU A 142 8.31 -34.11 24.12
N GLU A 143 8.83 -35.33 24.32
CA GLU A 143 10.24 -35.61 24.58
C GLU A 143 11.01 -35.95 23.29
N VAL A 144 10.31 -36.24 22.20
CA VAL A 144 10.93 -36.43 20.88
C VAL A 144 11.52 -35.10 20.42
N PRO A 145 12.82 -35.04 20.02
CA PRO A 145 13.48 -33.81 19.60
C PRO A 145 13.08 -33.39 18.17
N VAL A 146 11.77 -33.31 17.91
CA VAL A 146 11.17 -32.82 16.68
C VAL A 146 10.30 -31.61 17.03
N TYR A 147 10.76 -30.44 16.59
CA TYR A 147 10.19 -29.15 16.99
C TYR A 147 9.50 -28.46 15.81
N PRO A 148 8.22 -28.07 15.95
CA PRO A 148 7.54 -27.22 15.00
C PRO A 148 8.03 -25.78 15.14
N THR A 149 8.33 -25.11 14.02
CA THR A 149 8.86 -23.75 14.02
C THR A 149 8.33 -22.94 12.83
N ILE A 150 8.24 -21.62 13.02
CA ILE A 150 7.95 -20.67 11.94
C ILE A 150 9.04 -19.60 11.95
N ALA A 151 10.16 -19.88 11.27
CA ALA A 151 11.32 -18.97 11.27
C ALA A 151 11.07 -17.63 10.56
N SER A 152 9.98 -17.51 9.79
CA SER A 152 9.49 -16.26 9.20
C SER A 152 8.73 -15.39 10.20
N GLN A 153 8.19 -15.98 11.27
CA GLN A 153 7.46 -15.29 12.32
C GLN A 153 8.44 -14.75 13.36
N PHE A 154 8.34 -13.46 13.64
CA PHE A 154 9.15 -12.85 14.69
C PHE A 154 8.72 -13.35 16.07
N ASN A 155 9.70 -13.65 16.94
CA ASN A 155 9.47 -14.17 18.29
C ASN A 155 8.52 -15.38 18.29
N ASP A 156 8.72 -16.30 17.34
CA ASP A 156 8.00 -17.56 17.26
C ASP A 156 8.25 -18.39 18.53
N PRO A 157 7.19 -18.76 19.28
CA PRO A 157 7.33 -19.62 20.45
C PRO A 157 7.98 -20.97 20.12
N GLY A 158 7.73 -21.50 18.91
CA GLY A 158 8.34 -22.75 18.45
C GLY A 158 9.86 -22.65 18.32
N VAL A 159 10.37 -21.59 17.68
CA VAL A 159 11.82 -21.32 17.60
C VAL A 159 12.44 -21.14 18.99
N SER A 160 11.80 -20.39 19.89
CA SER A 160 12.29 -20.20 21.27
C SER A 160 12.35 -21.51 22.05
N TRP A 161 11.30 -22.33 21.96
CA TRP A 161 11.25 -23.65 22.58
C TRP A 161 12.29 -24.62 21.99
N MET A 162 12.44 -24.62 20.68
CA MET A 162 13.48 -25.38 19.98
C MET A 162 14.88 -24.95 20.41
N PHE A 163 15.15 -23.64 20.46
CA PHE A 163 16.45 -23.09 20.84
C PHE A 163 16.84 -23.47 22.27
N ALA A 164 15.93 -23.34 23.24
CA ALA A 164 16.17 -23.75 24.62
C ALA A 164 16.52 -25.24 24.72
N ASN A 165 15.85 -26.09 23.93
CA ASN A 165 16.13 -27.51 23.89
C ASN A 165 17.41 -27.86 23.13
N LEU A 166 17.73 -27.15 22.05
CA LEU A 166 19.01 -27.27 21.36
C LEU A 166 20.15 -26.99 22.35
N CYS A 167 20.08 -25.89 23.11
CA CYS A 167 21.08 -25.59 24.14
C CYS A 167 21.16 -26.70 25.21
N ARG A 168 20.02 -27.23 25.68
CA ARG A 168 20.00 -28.36 26.62
C ARG A 168 20.70 -29.60 26.05
N LEU A 169 20.43 -29.95 24.79
CA LEU A 169 21.02 -31.11 24.11
C LEU A 169 22.51 -30.90 23.83
N LEU A 170 22.91 -29.71 23.38
CA LEU A 170 24.32 -29.33 23.20
C LEU A 170 25.09 -29.41 24.51
N LYS A 171 24.52 -28.90 25.61
CA LYS A 171 25.13 -29.00 26.95
C LYS A 171 25.36 -30.44 27.37
N ALA A 172 24.39 -31.31 27.11
CA ALA A 172 24.48 -32.73 27.44
C ALA A 172 25.53 -33.45 26.58
N LYS A 173 25.68 -33.08 25.31
CA LYS A 173 26.58 -33.76 24.36
C LYS A 173 28.02 -33.22 24.37
N LEU A 174 28.18 -31.90 24.48
CA LEU A 174 29.46 -31.20 24.28
C LEU A 174 30.08 -30.65 25.58
N ALA A 175 29.34 -30.65 26.70
CA ALA A 175 29.66 -29.90 27.92
C ALA A 175 29.72 -28.36 27.66
N PRO A 176 29.96 -27.48 28.67
CA PRO A 176 30.11 -26.04 28.42
C PRO A 176 31.25 -25.80 27.42
N ALA A 177 30.98 -25.11 26.32
CA ALA A 177 31.97 -24.90 25.26
C ALA A 177 33.13 -24.02 25.74
N SER A 178 32.86 -23.07 26.63
CA SER A 178 33.86 -22.22 27.27
C SER A 178 33.27 -21.54 28.51
N ALA A 179 34.09 -20.76 29.24
CA ALA A 179 33.59 -19.88 30.30
C ALA A 179 32.63 -18.78 29.79
N ARG A 180 32.57 -18.54 28.47
CA ARG A 180 31.69 -17.56 27.82
C ARG A 180 30.34 -18.13 27.39
N CYS A 181 30.22 -19.46 27.29
CA CYS A 181 29.02 -20.14 26.80
C CYS A 181 28.72 -21.41 27.60
N ASP A 182 27.67 -21.36 28.43
CA ASP A 182 27.24 -22.47 29.31
C ASP A 182 26.01 -23.22 28.78
N PHE A 183 25.56 -22.86 27.57
CA PHE A 183 24.34 -23.33 26.93
C PHE A 183 23.10 -23.28 27.85
N ALA A 184 22.97 -22.25 28.69
CA ALA A 184 21.80 -22.03 29.56
C ALA A 184 21.09 -20.71 29.23
N PRO A 185 20.34 -20.64 28.11
CA PRO A 185 19.69 -19.41 27.70
C PRO A 185 18.54 -19.05 28.65
N THR A 186 18.41 -17.76 28.97
CA THR A 186 17.24 -17.24 29.69
C THR A 186 16.16 -16.86 28.67
N VAL A 187 15.31 -17.82 28.31
CA VAL A 187 14.24 -17.65 27.31
C VAL A 187 12.94 -18.18 27.89
N ASP A 188 11.86 -17.43 27.73
CA ASP A 188 10.52 -17.88 28.10
C ASP A 188 10.06 -18.99 27.13
N THR A 189 9.74 -20.15 27.69
CA THR A 189 9.26 -21.34 26.96
C THR A 189 7.89 -21.80 27.45
N ALA A 190 7.15 -20.94 28.17
CA ALA A 190 5.79 -21.22 28.60
C ALA A 190 4.85 -21.49 27.42
N LEU A 191 5.07 -20.77 26.30
CA LEU A 191 4.45 -21.05 25.01
C LEU A 191 5.41 -21.90 24.17
N LYS A 192 4.98 -23.09 23.76
CA LYS A 192 5.78 -24.04 22.97
C LYS A 192 5.34 -24.18 21.52
N GLU A 193 4.04 -24.04 21.29
CA GLU A 193 3.46 -24.22 19.96
C GLU A 193 3.60 -22.93 19.14
N PRO A 194 4.10 -23.02 17.89
CA PRO A 194 4.01 -21.92 16.94
C PRO A 194 2.55 -21.54 16.79
N ARG A 195 2.24 -20.28 17.07
CA ARG A 195 0.94 -19.72 16.74
C ARG A 195 1.09 -18.95 15.46
N ALA A 196 0.93 -19.65 14.33
CA ALA A 196 0.84 -19.01 13.03
C ALA A 196 -0.16 -17.86 13.15
N THR A 197 0.32 -16.62 13.02
CA THR A 197 -0.59 -15.47 12.91
C THR A 197 -1.20 -15.57 11.53
N VAL A 198 -2.28 -16.35 11.40
CA VAL A 198 -2.97 -16.51 10.13
C VAL A 198 -3.57 -15.15 9.78
N LEU A 199 -2.86 -14.39 8.93
CA LEU A 199 -3.26 -13.04 8.51
C LEU A 199 -4.60 -13.10 7.75
N ILE A 200 -4.76 -14.13 6.90
CA ILE A 200 -6.00 -14.43 6.19
C ILE A 200 -6.38 -15.90 6.46
N PRO A 201 -7.52 -16.16 7.10
CA PRO A 201 -8.00 -17.51 7.38
C PRO A 201 -8.03 -18.41 6.12
N GLY A 202 -7.71 -19.70 6.29
CA GLY A 202 -7.61 -20.66 5.18
C GLY A 202 -8.86 -20.74 4.30
N ASN A 203 -10.05 -20.57 4.89
CA ASN A 203 -11.34 -20.56 4.18
C ASN A 203 -11.61 -19.27 3.38
N ARG A 204 -10.73 -18.26 3.49
CA ARG A 204 -10.83 -16.97 2.79
C ARG A 204 -9.70 -16.77 1.79
N THR A 205 -8.91 -17.79 1.49
CA THR A 205 -7.72 -17.71 0.62
C THR A 205 -8.04 -17.54 -0.87
N ARG A 206 -9.24 -17.91 -1.32
CA ARG A 206 -9.71 -17.79 -2.72
C ARG A 206 -10.46 -16.50 -3.03
N TYR A 207 -10.35 -15.49 -2.18
CA TYR A 207 -11.09 -14.22 -2.29
C TYR A 207 -10.96 -13.52 -3.64
N LEU A 208 -9.79 -13.55 -4.29
CA LEU A 208 -9.59 -12.89 -5.59
C LEU A 208 -10.33 -13.63 -6.71
N SER A 209 -10.26 -14.96 -6.77
CA SER A 209 -11.06 -15.76 -7.72
C SER A 209 -12.55 -15.60 -7.49
N GLU A 210 -13.01 -15.57 -6.24
CA GLU A 210 -14.42 -15.35 -5.92
C GLU A 210 -14.89 -13.96 -6.41
N ILE A 211 -14.06 -12.91 -6.29
CA ILE A 211 -14.33 -11.58 -6.88
C ILE A 211 -14.39 -11.65 -8.41
N ALA A 212 -13.44 -12.35 -9.04
CA ALA A 212 -13.39 -12.50 -10.49
C ALA A 212 -14.61 -13.27 -11.04
N GLU A 213 -14.98 -14.38 -10.41
CA GLU A 213 -16.16 -15.18 -10.74
C GLU A 213 -17.45 -14.36 -10.62
N GLN A 214 -17.61 -13.60 -9.54
CA GLN A 214 -18.75 -12.70 -9.33
C GLN A 214 -18.78 -11.58 -10.36
N GLY A 215 -17.66 -10.91 -10.63
CA GLY A 215 -17.57 -9.84 -11.65
C GLY A 215 -17.97 -10.33 -13.04
N ARG A 216 -17.48 -11.50 -13.46
CA ARG A 216 -17.91 -12.15 -14.71
C ARG A 216 -19.39 -12.54 -14.68
N GLY A 217 -19.89 -12.99 -13.53
CA GLY A 217 -21.31 -13.29 -13.30
C GLY A 217 -22.21 -12.06 -13.48
N VAL A 218 -21.81 -10.92 -12.91
CA VAL A 218 -22.49 -9.63 -13.09
C VAL A 218 -22.54 -9.24 -14.56
N ASN A 219 -21.43 -9.33 -15.30
CA ASN A 219 -21.40 -9.02 -16.73
C ASN A 219 -22.34 -9.93 -17.54
N ARG A 220 -22.39 -11.24 -17.26
CA ARG A 220 -23.36 -12.16 -17.90
C ARG A 220 -24.81 -11.80 -17.56
N SER A 221 -25.07 -11.47 -16.30
CA SER A 221 -26.40 -11.04 -15.85
C SER A 221 -26.87 -9.78 -16.57
N ILE A 222 -26.00 -8.77 -16.69
CA ILE A 222 -26.29 -7.53 -17.43
C ILE A 222 -26.66 -7.85 -18.88
N GLY A 223 -25.89 -8.72 -19.56
CA GLY A 223 -26.19 -9.12 -20.94
C GLY A 223 -27.55 -9.83 -21.08
N HIS A 224 -27.88 -10.72 -20.13
CA HIS A 224 -29.19 -11.38 -20.11
C HIS A 224 -30.34 -10.38 -19.87
N GLN A 225 -30.19 -9.50 -18.89
CA GLN A 225 -31.17 -8.47 -18.54
C GLN A 225 -31.38 -7.47 -19.68
N ALA A 226 -30.30 -7.06 -20.37
CA ALA A 226 -30.38 -6.20 -21.55
C ALA A 226 -31.18 -6.86 -22.69
N ALA A 227 -30.92 -8.13 -22.98
CA ALA A 227 -31.68 -8.88 -23.99
C ALA A 227 -33.17 -9.01 -23.64
N GLN A 228 -33.50 -9.22 -22.36
CA GLN A 228 -34.91 -9.23 -21.92
C GLN A 228 -35.56 -7.84 -22.02
N ALA A 229 -34.80 -6.78 -21.75
CA ALA A 229 -35.29 -5.40 -21.89
C ALA A 229 -35.57 -5.05 -23.36
N ASP A 230 -34.73 -5.48 -24.30
CA ASP A 230 -34.96 -5.31 -25.74
C ASP A 230 -36.19 -6.08 -26.21
N LEU A 231 -36.40 -7.31 -25.72
CA LEU A 231 -37.62 -8.08 -26.02
C LEU A 231 -38.86 -7.40 -25.46
N ALA A 232 -38.83 -6.96 -24.20
CA ALA A 232 -39.93 -6.24 -23.58
C ALA A 232 -40.27 -4.96 -24.35
N GLN A 233 -39.27 -4.19 -24.76
CA GLN A 233 -39.47 -3.00 -25.57
C GLN A 233 -40.09 -3.33 -26.93
N SER A 234 -39.57 -4.37 -27.60
CA SER A 234 -40.05 -4.80 -28.91
C SER A 234 -41.53 -5.19 -28.87
N TYR A 235 -41.93 -5.97 -27.86
CA TYR A 235 -43.35 -6.33 -27.67
C TYR A 235 -44.20 -5.10 -27.35
N TRP A 236 -43.73 -4.22 -26.47
CA TRP A 236 -44.46 -3.00 -26.10
C TRP A 236 -44.68 -2.07 -27.31
N GLN A 237 -43.65 -1.88 -28.14
CA GLN A 237 -43.74 -1.09 -29.37
C GLN A 237 -44.66 -1.75 -30.41
N ALA A 238 -44.63 -3.08 -30.55
CA ALA A 238 -45.55 -3.79 -31.43
C ALA A 238 -47.01 -3.64 -30.98
N LEU A 239 -47.28 -3.81 -29.69
CA LEU A 239 -48.61 -3.62 -29.10
C LEU A 239 -49.10 -2.16 -29.27
N GLN A 240 -48.20 -1.18 -29.12
CA GLN A 240 -48.49 0.23 -29.39
C GLN A 240 -48.84 0.46 -30.86
N ALA A 241 -48.05 -0.09 -31.80
CA ALA A 241 -48.24 0.10 -33.23
C ALA A 241 -49.54 -0.53 -33.75
N ILE A 242 -49.98 -1.64 -33.17
CA ILE A 242 -51.25 -2.29 -33.51
C ILE A 242 -52.45 -1.59 -32.82
N GLY A 243 -52.18 -0.67 -31.89
CA GLY A 243 -53.22 0.13 -31.23
C GLY A 243 -53.94 -0.60 -30.10
N ASP A 244 -53.22 -1.39 -29.30
CA ASP A 244 -53.80 -2.05 -28.14
C ASP A 244 -54.34 -1.04 -27.11
N GLY A 245 -55.68 -0.94 -27.00
CA GLY A 245 -56.35 -0.03 -26.07
C GLY A 245 -56.13 -0.35 -24.59
N LYS A 246 -55.54 -1.51 -24.28
CA LYS A 246 -55.20 -1.95 -22.92
C LYS A 246 -53.70 -1.86 -22.61
N LEU A 247 -52.90 -1.27 -23.51
CA LEU A 247 -51.45 -1.17 -23.34
C LEU A 247 -51.09 -0.44 -22.03
N PRO A 248 -50.41 -1.10 -21.08
CA PRO A 248 -49.96 -0.45 -19.86
C PRO A 248 -48.81 0.52 -20.16
N PRO A 249 -48.50 1.44 -19.22
CA PRO A 249 -47.29 2.24 -19.28
C PRO A 249 -46.04 1.36 -19.50
N ALA A 250 -45.01 1.93 -20.14
CA ALA A 250 -43.75 1.24 -20.35
C ALA A 250 -43.23 0.57 -19.06
N LEU A 251 -42.84 -0.71 -19.16
CA LEU A 251 -42.37 -1.56 -18.07
C LEU A 251 -43.41 -1.87 -16.98
N ALA A 252 -44.67 -1.50 -17.11
CA ALA A 252 -45.76 -1.98 -16.26
C ALA A 252 -46.38 -3.25 -16.84
N LEU A 253 -46.90 -4.12 -15.98
CA LEU A 253 -47.49 -5.40 -16.38
C LEU A 253 -48.96 -5.22 -16.77
N TYR A 254 -49.44 -6.04 -17.70
CA TYR A 254 -50.87 -6.28 -17.88
C TYR A 254 -51.46 -7.03 -16.69
N GLU A 255 -52.72 -6.71 -16.37
CA GLU A 255 -53.51 -7.43 -15.39
C GLU A 255 -53.92 -8.82 -15.91
N LEU A 256 -54.18 -9.75 -15.00
CA LEU A 256 -54.49 -11.14 -15.37
C LEU A 256 -55.71 -11.25 -16.31
N ALA A 257 -56.71 -10.40 -16.10
CA ALA A 257 -57.91 -10.35 -16.94
C ALA A 257 -57.61 -10.00 -18.40
N ASP A 258 -56.61 -9.14 -18.65
CA ASP A 258 -56.24 -8.72 -20.00
C ASP A 258 -55.39 -9.74 -20.76
N LEU A 259 -54.73 -10.64 -20.02
CA LEU A 259 -53.99 -11.79 -20.54
C LEU A 259 -54.90 -12.97 -20.89
N GLN A 260 -56.12 -12.99 -20.34
CA GLN A 260 -57.13 -14.03 -20.52
C GLN A 260 -58.33 -13.56 -21.34
N ALA A 261 -58.35 -12.30 -21.78
CA ALA A 261 -59.41 -11.75 -22.60
C ALA A 261 -59.62 -12.59 -23.86
N ASP A 262 -60.89 -12.91 -24.12
CA ASP A 262 -61.31 -13.69 -25.29
C ASP A 262 -61.41 -12.76 -26.50
N ASP A 263 -60.24 -12.35 -27.00
CA ASP A 263 -60.11 -11.50 -28.18
C ASP A 263 -60.28 -12.35 -29.45
N ALA A 264 -60.94 -11.81 -30.49
CA ALA A 264 -61.15 -12.52 -31.76
C ALA A 264 -59.85 -12.89 -32.50
N ASP A 265 -58.73 -12.23 -32.17
CA ASP A 265 -57.38 -12.52 -32.66
C ASP A 265 -56.45 -12.92 -31.49
N GLY A 266 -56.06 -14.20 -31.47
CA GLY A 266 -55.18 -14.75 -30.43
C GLY A 266 -53.76 -14.19 -30.42
N SER A 267 -53.35 -13.49 -31.48
CA SER A 267 -52.01 -12.90 -31.62
C SER A 267 -51.79 -11.75 -30.64
N MET A 268 -52.82 -10.92 -30.41
CA MET A 268 -52.77 -9.81 -29.44
C MET A 268 -52.56 -10.35 -28.03
N ARG A 269 -53.35 -11.34 -27.63
CA ARG A 269 -53.21 -12.02 -26.34
C ARG A 269 -51.82 -12.63 -26.16
N LEU A 270 -51.28 -13.27 -27.20
CA LEU A 270 -49.92 -13.82 -27.16
C LEU A 270 -48.87 -12.73 -26.96
N LEU A 271 -48.97 -11.60 -27.68
CA LEU A 271 -48.04 -10.47 -27.50
C LEU A 271 -48.09 -9.89 -26.08
N ARG A 272 -49.29 -9.71 -25.50
CA ARG A 272 -49.44 -9.26 -24.10
C ARG A 272 -48.79 -10.23 -23.11
N GLN A 273 -48.99 -11.54 -23.32
CA GLN A 273 -48.36 -12.59 -22.50
C GLN A 273 -46.84 -12.56 -22.61
N ARG A 274 -46.29 -12.48 -23.83
CA ARG A 274 -44.84 -12.39 -24.08
C ARG A 274 -44.22 -11.12 -23.50
N TYR A 275 -44.91 -9.98 -23.58
CA TYR A 275 -44.48 -8.76 -22.92
C TYR A 275 -44.41 -8.92 -21.40
N ASN A 276 -45.46 -9.45 -20.76
CA ASN A 276 -45.46 -9.70 -19.32
C ASN A 276 -44.36 -10.71 -18.91
N GLU A 277 -44.11 -11.75 -19.71
CA GLU A 277 -43.00 -12.68 -19.48
C GLU A 277 -41.65 -11.98 -19.53
N ALA A 278 -41.39 -11.17 -20.55
CA ALA A 278 -40.14 -10.42 -20.72
C ALA A 278 -39.92 -9.41 -19.58
N VAL A 279 -40.95 -8.66 -19.18
CA VAL A 279 -40.86 -7.72 -18.04
C VAL A 279 -40.65 -8.46 -16.73
N LYS A 280 -41.28 -9.62 -16.51
CA LYS A 280 -41.07 -10.44 -15.30
C LYS A 280 -39.70 -11.10 -15.24
N ALA A 281 -39.03 -11.28 -16.38
CA ALA A 281 -37.66 -11.77 -16.45
C ALA A 281 -36.63 -10.68 -16.05
N LEU A 282 -37.03 -9.40 -16.05
CA LEU A 282 -36.21 -8.32 -15.54
C LEU A 282 -36.17 -8.30 -14.01
N SER A 283 -35.01 -7.99 -13.46
CA SER A 283 -34.84 -7.76 -12.04
C SER A 283 -35.50 -6.45 -11.61
N ALA A 284 -35.85 -6.35 -10.32
CA ALA A 284 -36.40 -5.11 -9.76
C ALA A 284 -35.42 -3.94 -9.91
N GLU A 285 -34.11 -4.18 -9.77
CA GLU A 285 -33.06 -3.17 -9.97
C GLU A 285 -33.05 -2.68 -11.43
N SER A 286 -33.11 -3.59 -12.40
CA SER A 286 -33.13 -3.24 -13.84
C SER A 286 -34.37 -2.43 -14.22
N ILE A 287 -35.54 -2.81 -13.70
CA ILE A 287 -36.79 -2.06 -13.91
C ILE A 287 -36.67 -0.65 -13.31
N ASN A 288 -36.15 -0.54 -12.08
CA ASN A 288 -35.98 0.76 -11.43
C ASN A 288 -34.98 1.65 -12.18
N LEU A 289 -33.84 1.11 -12.64
CA LEU A 289 -32.86 1.85 -13.43
C LEU A 289 -33.48 2.46 -14.70
N LEU A 290 -34.29 1.69 -15.43
CA LEU A 290 -34.98 2.16 -16.63
C LEU A 290 -36.09 3.17 -16.32
N ARG A 291 -36.87 2.95 -15.26
CA ARG A 291 -37.97 3.86 -14.84
C ARG A 291 -37.47 5.19 -14.30
N GLU A 292 -36.33 5.20 -13.61
CA GLU A 292 -35.73 6.41 -13.05
C GLU A 292 -34.91 7.20 -14.07
N TRP A 293 -34.55 6.59 -15.21
CA TRP A 293 -33.74 7.23 -16.23
C TRP A 293 -34.26 8.60 -16.69
N PRO A 294 -35.57 8.81 -16.96
CA PRO A 294 -36.07 10.13 -17.37
C PRO A 294 -35.77 11.23 -16.34
N ALA A 295 -35.90 10.94 -15.04
CA ALA A 295 -35.57 11.89 -13.98
C ALA A 295 -34.06 12.12 -13.88
N ARG A 296 -33.25 11.06 -14.02
CA ARG A 296 -31.79 11.15 -14.01
C ARG A 296 -31.25 11.93 -15.22
N LEU A 297 -31.78 11.68 -16.42
CA LEU A 297 -31.47 12.44 -17.62
C LEU A 297 -31.79 13.91 -17.41
N LYS A 298 -32.99 14.21 -16.90
CA LYS A 298 -33.41 15.58 -16.59
C LYS A 298 -32.44 16.28 -15.63
N SER A 299 -31.93 15.56 -14.61
CA SER A 299 -30.97 16.13 -13.64
C SER A 299 -29.66 16.63 -14.27
N VAL A 300 -29.27 16.14 -15.45
CA VAL A 300 -28.07 16.60 -16.16
C VAL A 300 -28.37 17.44 -17.41
N THR A 301 -29.62 17.46 -17.88
CA THR A 301 -30.03 18.26 -19.05
C THR A 301 -30.75 19.56 -18.72
N ASP A 302 -31.37 19.69 -17.54
CA ASP A 302 -31.92 20.96 -17.05
C ASP A 302 -30.80 21.99 -16.84
N ASP A 303 -31.12 23.28 -16.73
CA ASP A 303 -30.11 24.34 -16.60
C ASP A 303 -29.21 24.18 -15.37
N PHE A 304 -29.79 23.71 -14.27
CA PHE A 304 -29.11 23.46 -13.00
C PHE A 304 -29.60 22.16 -12.37
N ASN A 305 -28.76 21.57 -11.53
CA ASN A 305 -29.07 20.44 -10.69
C ASN A 305 -28.88 20.81 -9.22
N GLU A 306 -29.68 20.21 -8.34
CA GLU A 306 -29.55 20.36 -6.90
C GLU A 306 -29.41 18.99 -6.24
N TYR A 307 -28.35 18.81 -5.47
CA TYR A 307 -28.12 17.58 -4.73
C TYR A 307 -27.62 17.87 -3.32
N ARG A 308 -27.92 16.96 -2.40
CA ARG A 308 -27.59 17.11 -0.99
C ARG A 308 -26.26 16.45 -0.67
N VAL A 309 -25.32 17.19 -0.10
CA VAL A 309 -24.08 16.67 0.47
C VAL A 309 -24.11 16.86 1.97
N ARG A 310 -24.28 15.75 2.70
CA ARG A 310 -24.53 15.77 4.15
C ARG A 310 -25.78 16.62 4.46
N ASP A 311 -25.62 17.78 5.09
CA ASP A 311 -26.72 18.69 5.43
C ASP A 311 -26.77 19.95 4.57
N LYS A 312 -25.99 20.01 3.49
CA LYS A 312 -25.95 21.17 2.58
C LYS A 312 -26.56 20.81 1.23
N LEU A 313 -27.49 21.65 0.77
CA LEU A 313 -27.96 21.63 -0.61
C LEU A 313 -26.93 22.33 -1.49
N ILE A 314 -26.43 21.62 -2.52
CA ILE A 314 -25.48 22.17 -3.49
C ILE A 314 -26.21 22.31 -4.81
N ARG A 315 -26.25 23.53 -5.33
CA ARG A 315 -26.72 23.84 -6.68
C ARG A 315 -25.53 23.92 -7.63
N VAL A 316 -25.62 23.24 -8.78
CA VAL A 316 -24.59 23.21 -9.81
C VAL A 316 -25.21 23.48 -11.18
N ASP A 317 -24.60 24.37 -11.95
CA ASP A 317 -24.99 24.58 -13.35
C ASP A 317 -24.58 23.38 -14.19
N ASN A 318 -25.48 22.86 -15.02
CA ASN A 318 -25.18 21.71 -15.88
C ASN A 318 -24.42 22.08 -17.14
N TYR A 319 -24.32 23.37 -17.46
CA TYR A 319 -23.69 23.85 -18.68
C TYR A 319 -22.63 24.90 -18.39
N ARG A 320 -21.61 24.94 -19.25
CA ARG A 320 -20.64 26.02 -19.33
C ARG A 320 -20.67 26.59 -20.75
N GLU A 321 -20.77 27.91 -20.85
CA GLU A 321 -20.77 28.59 -22.14
C GLU A 321 -19.35 28.70 -22.70
N SER A 322 -19.17 28.36 -23.97
CA SER A 322 -17.91 28.55 -24.71
C SER A 322 -17.81 29.95 -25.31
N LEU A 323 -16.62 30.33 -25.79
CA LEU A 323 -16.42 31.62 -26.50
C LEU A 323 -17.29 31.76 -27.77
N SER A 324 -17.74 30.64 -28.36
CA SER A 324 -18.66 30.62 -29.50
C SER A 324 -20.13 30.52 -29.08
N HIS A 325 -20.44 30.86 -27.83
CA HIS A 325 -21.80 30.86 -27.25
C HIS A 325 -22.51 29.50 -27.26
N GLN A 326 -21.75 28.41 -27.40
CA GLN A 326 -22.30 27.06 -27.28
C GLN A 326 -22.41 26.66 -25.81
N ARG A 327 -23.56 26.11 -25.43
CA ARG A 327 -23.81 25.54 -24.10
C ARG A 327 -23.20 24.14 -24.03
N ILE A 328 -22.00 24.02 -23.48
CA ILE A 328 -21.30 22.75 -23.34
C ILE A 328 -21.78 22.06 -22.07
N PRO A 329 -22.31 20.83 -22.12
CA PRO A 329 -22.78 20.11 -20.94
C PRO A 329 -21.59 19.63 -20.09
N LYS A 330 -21.68 19.79 -18.78
CA LYS A 330 -20.74 19.20 -17.83
C LYS A 330 -20.82 17.68 -17.86
N ILE A 331 -22.02 17.12 -17.90
CA ILE A 331 -22.24 15.68 -18.05
C ILE A 331 -23.00 15.46 -19.36
N ALA A 332 -22.37 14.77 -20.31
CA ALA A 332 -23.00 14.36 -21.56
C ALA A 332 -23.74 13.04 -21.34
N ALA A 333 -25.05 13.04 -21.55
CA ALA A 333 -25.89 11.85 -21.43
C ALA A 333 -26.00 11.09 -22.77
N PRO A 334 -26.11 9.75 -22.75
CA PRO A 334 -26.38 8.98 -23.95
C PRO A 334 -27.76 9.32 -24.54
N LYS A 335 -27.88 9.13 -25.86
CA LYS A 335 -29.12 9.35 -26.62
C LYS A 335 -29.83 8.03 -26.99
N PHE A 336 -29.56 6.97 -26.25
CA PHE A 336 -30.12 5.65 -26.51
C PHE A 336 -31.64 5.65 -26.36
N THR A 337 -32.30 5.01 -27.32
CA THR A 337 -33.75 4.75 -27.27
C THR A 337 -34.05 3.30 -26.92
N GLY A 338 -33.11 2.39 -27.15
CA GLY A 338 -33.21 0.97 -26.81
C GLY A 338 -33.14 0.72 -25.31
N TRP A 339 -34.05 -0.08 -24.76
CA TRP A 339 -34.06 -0.41 -23.33
C TRP A 339 -32.89 -1.29 -22.93
N GLY A 340 -32.46 -2.23 -23.77
CA GLY A 340 -31.29 -3.09 -23.49
C GLY A 340 -29.98 -2.32 -23.55
N GLU A 341 -29.79 -1.45 -24.55
CA GLU A 341 -28.60 -0.59 -24.66
C GLU A 341 -28.51 0.38 -23.47
N LEU A 342 -29.63 1.04 -23.14
CA LEU A 342 -29.70 1.92 -21.96
C LEU A 342 -29.42 1.16 -20.67
N LEU A 343 -30.01 -0.02 -20.47
CA LEU A 343 -29.79 -0.83 -19.28
C LEU A 343 -28.32 -1.29 -19.16
N THR A 344 -27.69 -1.63 -20.29
CA THR A 344 -26.27 -1.98 -20.34
C THR A 344 -25.42 -0.80 -19.87
N PHE A 345 -25.66 0.40 -20.41
CA PHE A 345 -24.99 1.62 -19.97
C PHE A 345 -25.17 1.87 -18.47
N LEU A 346 -26.43 1.86 -17.98
CA LEU A 346 -26.74 2.13 -16.58
C LEU A 346 -26.13 1.10 -15.61
N SER A 347 -25.89 -0.13 -16.06
CA SER A 347 -25.36 -1.21 -15.22
C SER A 347 -23.84 -1.37 -15.29
N LYS A 348 -23.21 -0.97 -16.42
CA LYS A 348 -21.75 -1.06 -16.61
C LYS A 348 -21.02 0.24 -16.31
N GLU A 349 -21.59 1.38 -16.70
CA GLU A 349 -20.88 2.66 -16.63
C GLU A 349 -21.60 3.70 -15.77
N ASN A 350 -22.90 3.87 -16.03
CA ASN A 350 -23.80 4.87 -15.45
C ASN A 350 -23.28 6.32 -15.55
N LEU A 351 -24.09 7.30 -15.15
CA LEU A 351 -23.58 8.66 -14.99
C LEU A 351 -22.66 8.74 -13.75
N PRO A 352 -21.68 9.68 -13.71
CA PRO A 352 -20.85 9.88 -12.53
C PRO A 352 -21.68 10.02 -11.25
N GLY A 353 -21.18 9.48 -10.13
CA GLY A 353 -21.88 9.48 -8.85
C GLY A 353 -22.88 8.35 -8.64
N HIS A 354 -23.07 7.46 -9.62
CA HIS A 354 -23.96 6.30 -9.50
C HIS A 354 -23.21 4.98 -9.69
N TYR A 355 -23.66 3.93 -9.01
CA TYR A 355 -23.10 2.58 -9.16
C TYR A 355 -23.10 2.13 -10.64
N PRO A 356 -22.01 1.48 -11.14
CA PRO A 356 -20.80 1.04 -10.43
C PRO A 356 -19.66 2.09 -10.42
N TYR A 357 -19.99 3.38 -10.50
CA TYR A 357 -19.09 4.54 -10.40
C TYR A 357 -17.98 4.59 -11.46
N THR A 358 -18.16 3.91 -12.59
CA THR A 358 -17.20 3.86 -13.69
C THR A 358 -16.88 5.25 -14.23
N GLY A 359 -17.89 6.11 -14.40
CA GLY A 359 -17.72 7.52 -14.82
C GLY A 359 -17.16 8.47 -13.73
N GLY A 360 -17.04 8.00 -12.49
CA GLY A 360 -16.57 8.79 -11.35
C GLY A 360 -17.42 8.57 -10.09
N VAL A 361 -16.82 8.74 -8.92
CA VAL A 361 -17.49 8.52 -7.62
C VAL A 361 -18.39 9.66 -7.17
N TYR A 362 -18.28 10.84 -7.79
CA TYR A 362 -19.11 12.00 -7.48
C TYR A 362 -19.91 12.43 -8.72
N PRO A 363 -21.14 12.97 -8.54
CA PRO A 363 -21.95 13.44 -9.66
C PRO A 363 -21.29 14.55 -10.49
N TYR A 364 -20.54 15.43 -9.81
CA TYR A 364 -19.74 16.49 -10.43
C TYR A 364 -18.38 16.59 -9.72
N ARG A 365 -17.39 17.13 -10.43
CA ARG A 365 -16.12 17.58 -9.88
C ARG A 365 -16.34 18.71 -8.88
N ARG A 366 -15.43 18.85 -7.92
CA ARG A 366 -15.54 19.90 -6.90
C ARG A 366 -15.20 21.27 -7.48
N SER A 367 -16.16 22.19 -7.44
CA SER A 367 -15.91 23.61 -7.70
C SER A 367 -14.96 24.19 -6.65
N GLY A 368 -13.83 24.76 -7.08
CA GLY A 368 -12.90 25.47 -6.21
C GLY A 368 -11.90 24.59 -5.44
N GLU A 369 -11.87 23.28 -5.69
CA GLU A 369 -10.84 22.38 -5.15
C GLU A 369 -10.27 21.55 -6.31
N ASP A 370 -9.33 22.15 -7.06
CA ASP A 370 -8.64 21.47 -8.15
C ASP A 370 -7.91 20.20 -7.60
N PRO A 371 -7.78 19.13 -8.40
CA PRO A 371 -7.14 17.88 -7.95
C PRO A 371 -5.62 18.01 -7.75
N ILE A 372 -5.06 19.20 -7.97
CA ILE A 372 -3.64 19.54 -7.89
C ILE A 372 -3.11 19.13 -6.52
N ARG A 373 -2.11 18.25 -6.53
CA ARG A 373 -1.35 17.86 -5.34
C ARG A 373 0.11 17.69 -5.74
N MET A 374 0.93 18.68 -5.41
CA MET A 374 2.35 18.65 -5.76
C MET A 374 3.17 17.96 -4.67
N PHE A 375 4.03 17.06 -5.12
CA PHE A 375 5.00 16.35 -4.31
C PHE A 375 6.20 17.25 -4.07
N ALA A 376 6.49 17.54 -2.80
CA ALA A 376 7.61 18.38 -2.41
C ALA A 376 8.26 17.87 -1.12
N GLY A 377 9.57 18.01 -1.06
CA GLY A 377 10.38 17.61 0.08
C GLY A 377 11.85 17.70 -0.28
N GLU A 378 12.58 18.54 0.44
CA GLU A 378 14.02 18.71 0.24
C GLU A 378 14.65 19.41 1.45
N GLY A 379 15.85 18.95 1.83
CA GLY A 379 16.67 19.60 2.84
C GLY A 379 16.02 19.54 4.22
N THR A 380 15.98 20.67 4.91
CA THR A 380 15.44 20.79 6.26
C THR A 380 13.91 20.95 6.27
N PRO A 381 13.25 20.71 7.42
CA PRO A 381 11.84 21.00 7.59
C PRO A 381 11.47 22.43 7.21
N GLU A 382 12.30 23.41 7.56
CA GLU A 382 12.08 24.83 7.25
C GLU A 382 12.16 25.11 5.75
N ARG A 383 13.11 24.51 5.02
CA ARG A 383 13.20 24.66 3.56
C ARG A 383 11.98 24.08 2.85
N THR A 384 11.56 22.89 3.27
CA THR A 384 10.36 22.27 2.72
C THR A 384 9.09 23.03 3.09
N ASN A 385 8.99 23.57 4.31
CA ASN A 385 7.88 24.44 4.72
C ASN A 385 7.75 25.68 3.82
N ARG A 386 8.87 26.37 3.53
CA ARG A 386 8.88 27.49 2.57
C ARG A 386 8.35 27.09 1.20
N ARG A 387 8.76 25.91 0.70
CA ARG A 387 8.26 25.39 -0.58
C ARG A 387 6.76 25.09 -0.54
N PHE A 388 6.23 24.54 0.54
CA PHE A 388 4.79 24.33 0.68
C PHE A 388 4.01 25.65 0.66
N HIS A 389 4.48 26.67 1.37
CA HIS A 389 3.84 27.99 1.36
C HIS A 389 3.86 28.59 -0.04
N TYR A 390 5.00 28.57 -0.72
CA TYR A 390 5.12 29.01 -2.12
C TYR A 390 4.13 28.30 -3.06
N LEU A 391 4.03 26.97 -2.99
CA LEU A 391 3.15 26.20 -3.86
C LEU A 391 1.66 26.37 -3.53
N SER A 392 1.32 26.68 -2.29
CA SER A 392 -0.07 26.84 -1.84
C SER A 392 -0.58 28.28 -1.89
N LEU A 393 0.30 29.25 -2.13
CA LEU A 393 -0.03 30.67 -2.06
C LEU A 393 -1.16 31.03 -3.03
N GLY A 394 -2.19 31.72 -2.51
CA GLY A 394 -3.36 32.14 -3.29
C GLY A 394 -4.32 31.02 -3.69
N GLN A 395 -4.08 29.76 -3.30
CA GLN A 395 -4.99 28.66 -3.59
C GLN A 395 -6.12 28.58 -2.55
N PRO A 396 -7.38 28.33 -2.96
CA PRO A 396 -8.51 28.21 -2.04
C PRO A 396 -8.44 26.95 -1.14
N ALA A 397 -7.73 25.92 -1.58
CA ALA A 397 -7.53 24.67 -0.85
C ALA A 397 -6.04 24.31 -0.80
N ILE A 398 -5.59 23.86 0.37
CA ILE A 398 -4.18 23.55 0.65
C ILE A 398 -4.01 22.04 0.63
N ARG A 399 -3.38 21.51 -0.44
CA ARG A 399 -3.18 20.07 -0.64
C ARG A 399 -1.70 19.74 -0.72
N LEU A 400 -1.09 19.48 0.44
CA LEU A 400 0.35 19.21 0.54
C LEU A 400 0.65 17.74 0.26
N SER A 401 1.81 17.45 -0.34
CA SER A 401 2.30 16.08 -0.49
C SER A 401 3.79 16.02 -0.18
N THR A 402 4.14 15.28 0.86
CA THR A 402 5.48 15.28 1.46
C THR A 402 6.32 14.10 0.99
N ALA A 403 7.50 14.41 0.47
CA ALA A 403 8.56 13.47 0.13
C ALA A 403 9.63 13.46 1.23
N PHE A 404 9.93 12.31 1.82
CA PHE A 404 10.96 12.19 2.86
C PHE A 404 12.29 11.71 2.27
N ASP A 405 13.40 12.14 2.88
CA ASP A 405 14.73 11.71 2.45
C ASP A 405 14.95 10.22 2.74
N SER A 406 15.96 9.62 2.10
CA SER A 406 16.22 8.19 2.27
C SER A 406 16.59 7.79 3.71
N VAL A 407 17.09 8.72 4.54
CA VAL A 407 17.38 8.46 5.96
C VAL A 407 16.08 8.25 6.72
N THR A 408 15.14 9.18 6.56
CA THR A 408 13.79 9.13 7.15
C THR A 408 12.98 7.94 6.61
N LEU A 409 13.05 7.66 5.30
CA LEU A 409 12.33 6.55 4.66
C LEU A 409 12.70 5.18 5.26
N TYR A 410 13.92 5.05 5.77
CA TYR A 410 14.43 3.83 6.42
C TYR A 410 14.38 3.87 7.94
N GLY A 411 13.72 4.90 8.52
CA GLY A 411 13.51 4.98 9.95
C GLY A 411 14.78 5.25 10.75
N GLU A 412 15.79 5.88 10.15
CA GLU A 412 17.08 6.18 10.78
C GLU A 412 17.17 7.66 11.17
N ASP A 413 18.06 7.99 12.10
CA ASP A 413 18.39 9.37 12.44
C ASP A 413 19.56 9.89 11.56
N PRO A 414 19.60 11.21 11.25
CA PRO A 414 20.76 11.83 10.60
C PRO A 414 22.02 11.67 11.45
N ALA A 415 23.14 11.30 10.82
CA ALA A 415 24.40 11.02 11.50
C ALA A 415 25.63 11.45 10.68
N THR A 416 26.77 11.60 11.35
CA THR A 416 28.06 11.96 10.72
C THR A 416 28.70 10.82 9.93
N ARG A 417 28.24 9.58 10.12
CA ARG A 417 28.72 8.41 9.36
C ARG A 417 28.48 8.65 7.87
N PRO A 418 29.50 8.54 6.99
CA PRO A 418 29.37 8.86 5.57
C PRO A 418 28.20 8.16 4.86
N ASP A 419 27.90 6.91 5.24
CA ASP A 419 26.76 6.12 4.71
C ASP A 419 25.41 6.83 4.86
N ILE A 420 25.26 7.63 5.92
CA ILE A 420 24.06 8.41 6.25
C ILE A 420 24.26 9.86 5.83
N TYR A 421 25.40 10.47 6.17
CA TYR A 421 25.67 11.89 6.00
C TYR A 421 25.45 12.39 4.57
N GLY A 422 25.89 11.61 3.57
CA GLY A 422 25.71 11.94 2.16
C GLY A 422 24.25 11.98 1.68
N LYS A 423 23.31 11.46 2.49
CA LYS A 423 21.91 11.25 2.12
C LYS A 423 20.93 12.16 2.86
N ILE A 424 21.36 12.80 3.95
CA ILE A 424 20.53 13.67 4.79
C ILE A 424 19.95 14.82 3.94
N GLY A 425 18.63 14.92 3.88
CA GLY A 425 17.91 15.99 3.16
C GLY A 425 18.03 15.93 1.63
N ASN A 426 18.62 14.88 1.06
CA ASN A 426 18.66 14.66 -0.38
C ASN A 426 17.45 13.82 -0.83
N SER A 427 16.87 14.19 -1.97
CA SER A 427 15.69 13.52 -2.56
C SER A 427 14.44 13.53 -1.65
N GLY A 428 14.41 14.38 -0.64
CA GLY A 428 13.32 14.48 0.32
C GLY A 428 13.68 15.34 1.53
N VAL A 429 12.70 15.61 2.39
CA VAL A 429 12.92 16.31 3.66
C VAL A 429 13.44 15.36 4.74
N SER A 430 14.43 15.80 5.53
CA SER A 430 14.92 15.07 6.71
C SER A 430 13.99 15.32 7.90
N ILE A 431 13.35 14.28 8.43
CA ILE A 431 12.46 14.33 9.61
C ILE A 431 12.84 13.22 10.57
N ALA A 432 13.43 13.58 11.70
CA ALA A 432 13.86 12.61 12.72
C ALA A 432 13.14 12.80 14.06
N THR A 433 12.51 13.95 14.30
CA THR A 433 11.87 14.27 15.58
C THR A 433 10.48 14.87 15.41
N LEU A 434 9.70 14.90 16.51
CA LEU A 434 8.42 15.60 16.54
C LEU A 434 8.58 17.11 16.26
N ASP A 435 9.68 17.73 16.69
CA ASP A 435 9.93 19.16 16.43
C ASP A 435 10.19 19.43 14.95
N ASP A 436 10.88 18.53 14.24
CA ASP A 436 11.02 18.61 12.79
C ASP A 436 9.64 18.57 12.10
N MET A 437 8.77 17.66 12.53
CA MET A 437 7.41 17.54 12.01
C MET A 437 6.57 18.80 12.25
N LYS A 438 6.71 19.45 13.42
CA LYS A 438 6.05 20.72 13.73
C LYS A 438 6.50 21.85 12.82
N LYS A 439 7.81 21.95 12.58
CA LYS A 439 8.37 22.97 11.68
C LYS A 439 7.90 22.78 10.24
N LEU A 440 7.89 21.52 9.78
CA LEU A 440 7.48 21.15 8.44
C LEU A 440 6.08 21.69 8.09
N TYR A 441 5.12 21.57 9.02
CA TYR A 441 3.73 21.99 8.81
C TYR A 441 3.33 23.28 9.54
N SER A 442 4.32 24.07 9.97
CA SER A 442 4.04 25.36 10.60
C SER A 442 3.32 26.32 9.65
N GLY A 443 2.37 27.09 10.18
CA GLY A 443 1.52 27.98 9.40
C GLY A 443 0.38 27.31 8.63
N PHE A 444 0.27 25.97 8.66
CA PHE A 444 -0.85 25.24 8.06
C PHE A 444 -1.74 24.62 9.15
N ASP A 445 -2.98 25.09 9.28
CA ASP A 445 -3.94 24.46 10.21
C ASP A 445 -4.37 23.08 9.71
N LEU A 446 -3.84 22.03 10.34
CA LEU A 446 -4.04 20.63 9.94
C LEU A 446 -5.47 20.12 10.19
N CYS A 447 -6.28 20.86 10.96
CA CYS A 447 -7.70 20.58 11.18
C CYS A 447 -8.62 21.41 10.28
N ALA A 448 -8.08 22.33 9.47
CA ALA A 448 -8.91 23.16 8.61
C ALA A 448 -9.61 22.31 7.53
N PRO A 449 -10.90 22.55 7.23
CA PRO A 449 -11.65 21.80 6.22
C PRO A 449 -11.10 21.91 4.79
N ASN A 450 -10.27 22.90 4.50
CA ASN A 450 -9.63 23.10 3.20
C ASN A 450 -8.16 22.67 3.17
N THR A 451 -7.61 22.14 4.27
CA THR A 451 -6.24 21.63 4.35
C THR A 451 -6.22 20.10 4.34
N SER A 452 -5.32 19.50 3.58
CA SER A 452 -5.11 18.05 3.55
C SER A 452 -3.66 17.70 3.20
N VAL A 453 -3.01 16.94 4.08
CA VAL A 453 -1.61 16.53 3.92
C VAL A 453 -1.52 15.07 3.49
N SER A 454 -0.74 14.79 2.45
CA SER A 454 -0.35 13.43 2.05
C SER A 454 1.12 13.19 2.40
N MET A 455 1.44 12.05 3.00
CA MET A 455 2.81 11.69 3.39
C MET A 455 3.20 10.36 2.74
N THR A 456 4.20 10.40 1.86
CA THR A 456 4.72 9.21 1.14
C THR A 456 5.79 8.54 1.99
N ILE A 457 5.34 7.68 2.92
CA ILE A 457 6.19 6.92 3.84
C ILE A 457 5.61 5.51 4.02
N ASN A 458 6.48 4.50 4.14
CA ASN A 458 6.07 3.10 4.26
C ASN A 458 6.62 2.42 5.52
N GLY A 459 7.91 2.05 5.53
CA GLY A 459 8.53 1.31 6.64
C GLY A 459 8.26 1.91 8.03
N PRO A 460 8.65 3.17 8.29
CA PRO A 460 8.38 3.85 9.55
C PRO A 460 7.09 4.69 9.52
N ALA A 461 6.13 4.37 8.63
CA ALA A 461 4.88 5.11 8.52
C ALA A 461 4.11 5.23 9.84
N PRO A 462 4.03 4.20 10.72
CA PRO A 462 3.37 4.34 12.02
C PRO A 462 4.01 5.41 12.90
N MET A 463 5.34 5.55 12.88
CA MET A 463 6.07 6.53 13.69
C MET A 463 5.87 7.94 13.15
N ILE A 464 6.00 8.12 11.83
CA ILE A 464 5.77 9.41 11.16
C ILE A 464 4.32 9.86 11.32
N LEU A 465 3.36 8.94 11.22
CA LEU A 465 1.95 9.23 11.48
C LEU A 465 1.71 9.65 12.94
N ALA A 466 2.37 9.01 13.91
CA ALA A 466 2.27 9.39 15.31
C ALA A 466 2.85 10.80 15.55
N MET A 467 3.96 11.15 14.89
CA MET A 467 4.50 12.52 14.91
C MET A 467 3.50 13.51 14.32
N PHE A 468 2.93 13.21 13.15
CA PHE A 468 1.93 14.07 12.50
C PHE A 468 0.69 14.31 13.37
N MET A 469 0.15 13.25 13.99
CA MET A 469 -1.01 13.36 14.87
C MET A 469 -0.71 14.22 16.10
N ASN A 470 0.48 14.08 16.70
CA ASN A 470 0.91 14.97 17.79
C ASN A 470 1.09 16.41 17.32
N THR A 471 1.64 16.65 16.13
CA THR A 471 1.74 18.01 15.54
C THR A 471 0.37 18.66 15.39
N ALA A 472 -0.63 17.94 14.86
CA ALA A 472 -1.99 18.46 14.72
C ALA A 472 -2.62 18.77 16.09
N VAL A 473 -2.39 17.91 17.10
CA VAL A 473 -2.88 18.14 18.46
C VAL A 473 -2.23 19.38 19.08
N ASP A 474 -0.91 19.51 18.95
CA ASP A 474 -0.17 20.64 19.50
C ASP A 474 -0.56 21.97 18.82
N GLN A 475 -0.90 21.98 17.52
CA GLN A 475 -1.47 23.15 16.86
C GLN A 475 -2.82 23.57 17.48
N GLN A 476 -3.73 22.63 17.74
CA GLN A 476 -5.02 22.98 18.35
C GLN A 476 -4.89 23.38 19.82
N VAL A 477 -3.92 22.81 20.55
CA VAL A 477 -3.55 23.29 21.90
C VAL A 477 -3.02 24.72 21.84
N GLU A 478 -2.14 25.03 20.90
CA GLU A 478 -1.62 26.38 20.70
C GLU A 478 -2.75 27.38 20.39
N LYS A 479 -3.68 27.03 19.48
CA LYS A 479 -4.87 27.84 19.19
C LYS A 479 -5.76 28.02 20.41
N TYR A 480 -5.99 26.95 21.18
CA TYR A 480 -6.75 27.02 22.42
C TYR A 480 -6.11 27.99 23.41
N LEU A 481 -4.80 27.90 23.62
CA LEU A 481 -4.07 28.78 24.53
C LEU A 481 -4.07 30.24 24.06
N ARG A 482 -3.85 30.50 22.76
CA ARG A 482 -3.84 31.85 22.17
C ARG A 482 -5.23 32.51 22.11
N ALA A 483 -6.30 31.72 22.15
CA ALA A 483 -7.67 32.25 22.11
C ALA A 483 -8.07 33.03 23.37
N ASP A 484 -7.27 33.01 24.44
CA ASP A 484 -7.45 33.85 25.64
C ASP A 484 -6.08 34.32 26.14
N GLU A 485 -5.97 35.62 26.36
CA GLU A 485 -4.71 36.25 26.75
C GLU A 485 -4.17 35.71 28.09
N GLY A 486 -5.05 35.44 29.06
CA GLY A 486 -4.65 34.90 30.36
C GLY A 486 -4.06 33.50 30.26
N ARG A 487 -4.70 32.61 29.49
CA ARG A 487 -4.19 31.27 29.19
C ARG A 487 -2.86 31.33 28.45
N TRP A 488 -2.72 32.25 27.49
CA TRP A 488 -1.49 32.41 26.73
C TRP A 488 -0.32 32.87 27.62
N VAL A 489 -0.51 33.90 28.43
CA VAL A 489 0.51 34.40 29.36
C VAL A 489 0.93 33.33 30.37
N ALA A 490 -0.03 32.56 30.91
CA ALA A 490 0.26 31.44 31.80
C ALA A 490 1.08 30.34 31.11
N ALA A 491 0.76 30.01 29.86
CA ALA A 491 1.52 29.05 29.06
C ALA A 491 2.94 29.54 28.78
N GLN A 492 3.12 30.81 28.40
CA GLN A 492 4.45 31.40 28.19
C GLN A 492 5.31 31.33 29.45
N LYS A 493 4.72 31.58 30.63
CA LYS A 493 5.42 31.42 31.91
C LYS A 493 5.86 29.97 32.16
N LYS A 494 5.01 28.99 31.86
CA LYS A 494 5.37 27.56 31.96
C LYS A 494 6.48 27.19 30.98
N ILE A 495 6.39 27.65 29.73
CA ILE A 495 7.43 27.41 28.71
C ILE A 495 8.77 28.00 29.17
N ALA A 496 8.78 29.25 29.63
CA ALA A 496 10.00 29.89 30.14
C ALA A 496 10.61 29.13 31.33
N ALA A 497 9.78 28.52 32.18
CA ALA A 497 10.25 27.69 33.29
C ALA A 497 10.84 26.33 32.84
N LEU A 498 10.34 25.76 31.74
CA LEU A 498 10.89 24.54 31.13
C LEU A 498 12.21 24.79 30.39
N PHE A 499 12.43 26.01 29.90
CA PHE A 499 13.61 26.42 29.15
C PHE A 499 14.32 27.62 29.81
N PRO A 500 14.81 27.50 31.05
CA PRO A 500 15.38 28.61 31.80
C PRO A 500 16.64 29.21 31.15
N ASN A 501 17.33 28.42 30.32
CA ASN A 501 18.55 28.82 29.62
C ASN A 501 18.28 29.35 28.20
N GLY A 502 17.00 29.51 27.81
CA GLY A 502 16.62 29.99 26.48
C GLY A 502 16.91 28.98 25.35
N ASP A 503 17.09 27.71 25.70
CA ASP A 503 17.44 26.59 24.82
C ASP A 503 16.23 25.93 24.14
N GLN A 504 15.06 26.58 24.19
CA GLN A 504 13.88 26.15 23.44
C GLN A 504 14.21 26.08 21.93
N PRO A 505 13.90 24.96 21.25
CA PRO A 505 14.08 24.86 19.81
C PRO A 505 13.28 25.92 19.05
N ARG A 506 13.83 26.40 17.93
CA ARG A 506 13.22 27.46 17.11
C ARG A 506 13.18 27.06 15.63
N TYR A 507 12.32 27.74 14.89
CA TYR A 507 12.35 27.75 13.42
C TYR A 507 13.56 28.56 12.96
N LEU A 508 14.42 27.99 12.11
CA LEU A 508 15.62 28.66 11.61
C LEU A 508 15.39 29.30 10.25
N GLY A 509 15.72 30.60 10.16
CA GLY A 509 15.48 31.43 8.98
C GLY A 509 14.19 32.23 9.08
N GLU A 510 13.87 32.97 8.02
CA GLU A 510 12.65 33.78 7.95
C GLU A 510 11.41 32.91 7.71
N LEU A 511 10.29 33.30 8.30
CA LEU A 511 9.00 32.69 8.02
C LEU A 511 8.57 33.06 6.60
N PRO A 512 8.16 32.10 5.76
CA PRO A 512 7.69 32.39 4.42
C PRO A 512 6.40 33.21 4.46
N GLU A 513 6.11 33.90 3.36
CA GLU A 513 4.82 34.55 3.15
C GLU A 513 3.67 33.54 3.33
N GLY A 514 2.63 33.92 4.08
CA GLY A 514 1.51 33.06 4.42
C GLY A 514 1.67 32.23 5.70
N ASN A 515 2.86 32.19 6.32
CA ASN A 515 3.07 31.51 7.60
C ASN A 515 2.82 32.45 8.79
N ASP A 516 1.78 32.16 9.58
CA ASP A 516 1.36 32.93 10.77
C ASP A 516 2.05 32.49 12.08
N GLY A 517 3.02 31.58 11.98
CA GLY A 517 3.75 31.01 13.11
C GLY A 517 2.98 29.95 13.91
N LEU A 518 1.80 29.51 13.46
CA LEU A 518 1.04 28.42 14.08
C LEU A 518 1.88 27.14 14.15
N GLY A 519 1.93 26.52 15.32
CA GLY A 519 2.62 25.24 15.58
C GLY A 519 4.08 25.40 16.00
N LEU A 520 4.61 26.63 16.02
CA LEU A 520 5.98 26.90 16.44
C LEU A 520 6.12 27.16 17.94
N ALA A 521 5.03 27.48 18.65
CA ALA A 521 5.16 27.89 20.04
C ALA A 521 5.42 26.73 21.00
N LEU A 522 5.05 25.51 20.58
CA LEU A 522 5.23 24.27 21.32
C LEU A 522 6.48 23.48 20.88
N LEU A 523 7.44 24.11 20.20
CA LEU A 523 8.72 23.46 19.87
C LEU A 523 9.50 23.11 21.16
N GLY A 524 9.97 21.86 21.25
CA GLY A 524 10.67 21.30 22.42
C GLY A 524 9.76 20.73 23.51
N LEU A 525 8.44 20.87 23.39
CA LEU A 525 7.47 20.37 24.36
C LEU A 525 6.22 19.81 23.68
N THR A 526 5.21 19.41 24.45
CA THR A 526 3.93 18.86 23.96
C THR A 526 2.78 19.44 24.76
N GLY A 527 1.58 19.50 24.18
CA GLY A 527 0.45 20.20 24.78
C GLY A 527 0.02 19.67 26.15
N ASP A 528 0.26 18.39 26.45
CA ASP A 528 0.01 17.75 27.75
C ASP A 528 0.90 18.27 28.88
N GLN A 529 2.01 18.96 28.57
CA GLN A 529 2.84 19.65 29.57
C GLN A 529 2.29 21.04 29.94
N LEU A 530 1.40 21.61 29.11
CA LEU A 530 0.86 22.96 29.31
C LEU A 530 -0.55 22.95 29.90
N LEU A 531 -1.35 21.94 29.55
CA LEU A 531 -2.75 21.80 29.94
C LEU A 531 -2.94 20.74 31.02
N ASP A 532 -4.08 20.78 31.70
CA ASP A 532 -4.55 19.65 32.51
C ASP A 532 -4.98 18.47 31.63
N ALA A 533 -5.04 17.28 32.22
CA ALA A 533 -5.29 16.04 31.50
C ALA A 533 -6.67 16.00 30.82
N GLU A 534 -7.70 16.58 31.45
CA GLU A 534 -9.07 16.58 30.91
C GLU A 534 -9.17 17.48 29.68
N THR A 535 -8.66 18.71 29.79
CA THR A 535 -8.63 19.67 28.68
C THR A 535 -7.82 19.14 27.50
N TYR A 536 -6.64 18.57 27.75
CA TYR A 536 -5.81 17.98 26.71
C TYR A 536 -6.50 16.80 26.02
N ALA A 537 -7.11 15.89 26.78
CA ALA A 537 -7.82 14.72 26.23
C ALA A 537 -9.00 15.13 25.33
N ARG A 538 -9.74 16.17 25.72
CA ARG A 538 -10.83 16.73 24.91
C ARG A 538 -10.31 17.29 23.59
N ILE A 539 -9.32 18.18 23.63
CA ILE A 539 -8.72 18.76 22.40
C ILE A 539 -8.16 17.66 21.51
N ARG A 540 -7.43 16.70 22.07
CA ARG A 540 -6.89 15.57 21.32
C ARG A 540 -7.99 14.78 20.59
N THR A 541 -9.10 14.49 21.26
CA THR A 541 -10.23 13.76 20.68
C THR A 541 -10.88 14.53 19.53
N GLU A 542 -11.12 15.83 19.71
CA GLU A 542 -11.68 16.72 18.68
C GLU A 542 -10.74 16.86 17.46
N THR A 543 -9.44 16.97 17.71
CA THR A 543 -8.40 17.03 16.68
C THR A 543 -8.35 15.75 15.84
N LEU A 544 -8.30 14.58 16.48
CA LEU A 544 -8.25 13.28 15.79
C LEU A 544 -9.49 13.03 14.91
N ALA A 545 -10.65 13.54 15.31
CA ALA A 545 -11.88 13.44 14.51
C ALA A 545 -11.92 14.39 13.31
N SER A 546 -11.17 15.50 13.35
CA SER A 546 -11.20 16.57 12.34
C SER A 546 -10.05 16.53 11.35
N VAL A 547 -8.86 16.09 11.78
CA VAL A 547 -7.62 16.08 10.99
C VAL A 547 -7.79 15.36 9.64
N ARG A 548 -7.22 15.95 8.58
CA ARG A 548 -7.37 15.47 7.20
C ARG A 548 -6.04 15.14 6.56
N GLY A 549 -5.95 13.96 5.97
CA GLY A 549 -4.75 13.57 5.26
C GLY A 549 -4.70 12.13 4.82
N THR A 550 -3.53 11.72 4.33
CA THR A 550 -3.24 10.38 3.85
C THR A 550 -1.83 10.02 4.28
N VAL A 551 -1.64 8.83 4.83
CA VAL A 551 -0.34 8.18 4.91
C VAL A 551 -0.30 7.05 3.88
N GLN A 552 0.83 6.86 3.21
CA GLN A 552 0.91 5.83 2.18
C GLN A 552 0.88 4.41 2.77
N ALA A 553 1.85 4.06 3.63
CA ALA A 553 1.82 2.88 4.49
C ALA A 553 1.42 1.54 3.83
N ASP A 554 1.63 1.36 2.52
CA ASP A 554 1.30 0.11 1.83
C ASP A 554 2.53 -0.81 1.84
N ILE A 555 2.52 -1.77 2.77
CA ILE A 555 3.63 -2.71 3.00
C ILE A 555 3.68 -3.81 1.93
N LEU A 556 2.55 -4.14 1.28
CA LEU A 556 2.52 -5.23 0.30
C LEU A 556 3.32 -4.85 -0.96
N LYS A 557 3.20 -3.61 -1.43
CA LYS A 557 4.00 -3.13 -2.57
C LYS A 557 5.50 -3.03 -2.27
N GLU A 558 5.90 -2.93 -0.99
CA GLU A 558 7.30 -2.77 -0.61
C GLU A 558 8.11 -4.03 -0.90
N ASP A 559 7.55 -5.19 -0.55
CA ASP A 559 8.17 -6.47 -0.83
C ASP A 559 8.09 -6.82 -2.33
N GLN A 560 6.99 -6.42 -3.00
CA GLN A 560 6.79 -6.66 -4.43
C GLN A 560 7.71 -5.82 -5.33
N ALA A 561 7.97 -4.55 -4.99
CA ALA A 561 8.65 -3.61 -5.90
C ALA A 561 9.59 -2.60 -5.22
N GLN A 562 9.14 -1.86 -4.21
CA GLN A 562 9.83 -0.64 -3.77
C GLN A 562 11.03 -0.87 -2.84
N ASN A 563 11.12 -2.01 -2.17
CA ASN A 563 12.23 -2.43 -1.32
C ASN A 563 12.56 -1.48 -0.14
N THR A 564 11.58 -0.78 0.45
CA THR A 564 11.77 0.04 1.67
C THR A 564 11.16 -0.59 2.93
N CYS A 565 10.90 -1.90 2.92
CA CYS A 565 10.56 -2.65 4.15
C CYS A 565 11.74 -2.65 5.12
N ILE A 566 11.53 -2.09 6.32
CA ILE A 566 12.51 -2.11 7.42
C ILE A 566 12.14 -3.10 8.53
N PHE A 567 10.87 -3.48 8.62
CA PHE A 567 10.36 -4.52 9.52
C PHE A 567 9.96 -5.76 8.74
N SER A 568 9.87 -6.91 9.42
CA SER A 568 9.25 -8.11 8.85
C SER A 568 7.84 -7.79 8.32
N THR A 569 7.45 -8.41 7.19
CA THR A 569 6.15 -8.15 6.53
C THR A 569 4.98 -8.38 7.49
N GLU A 570 5.03 -9.43 8.32
CA GLU A 570 4.01 -9.71 9.34
C GLU A 570 3.91 -8.57 10.37
N PHE A 571 5.04 -8.11 10.91
CA PHE A 571 5.06 -7.06 11.92
C PHE A 571 4.61 -5.70 11.34
N ALA A 572 4.99 -5.41 10.10
CA ALA A 572 4.56 -4.22 9.41
C ALA A 572 3.04 -4.22 9.11
N LEU A 573 2.49 -5.35 8.64
CA LEU A 573 1.03 -5.53 8.48
C LEU A 573 0.29 -5.45 9.83
N ARG A 574 0.90 -5.95 10.91
CA ARG A 574 0.38 -5.79 12.26
C ARG A 574 0.25 -4.32 12.65
N MET A 575 1.31 -3.54 12.50
CA MET A 575 1.28 -2.10 12.79
C MET A 575 0.27 -1.36 11.92
N MET A 576 0.15 -1.72 10.64
CA MET A 576 -0.87 -1.17 9.74
C MET A 576 -2.29 -1.43 10.26
N GLY A 577 -2.59 -2.66 10.69
CA GLY A 577 -3.87 -2.99 11.30
C GLY A 577 -4.09 -2.31 12.66
N ASP A 578 -3.04 -2.06 13.44
CA ASP A 578 -3.12 -1.34 14.71
C ASP A 578 -3.48 0.14 14.50
N ILE A 579 -2.95 0.77 13.45
CA ILE A 579 -3.37 2.12 13.02
C ILE A 579 -4.85 2.11 12.68
N GLN A 580 -5.30 1.18 11.84
CA GLN A 580 -6.70 1.15 11.41
C GLN A 580 -7.65 0.88 12.59
N GLN A 581 -7.30 -0.05 13.48
CA GLN A 581 -8.08 -0.31 14.69
C GLN A 581 -8.18 0.94 15.56
N PHE A 582 -7.05 1.63 15.79
CA PHE A 582 -7.04 2.89 16.54
C PHE A 582 -7.92 3.95 15.88
N PHE A 583 -7.90 4.05 14.54
CA PHE A 583 -8.72 5.00 13.78
C PHE A 583 -10.22 4.73 13.96
N VAL A 584 -10.64 3.46 13.94
CA VAL A 584 -12.04 3.07 14.17
C VAL A 584 -12.47 3.43 15.60
N GLU A 585 -11.68 3.01 16.59
CA GLU A 585 -11.96 3.24 18.01
C GLU A 585 -12.03 4.73 18.37
N ASN A 586 -11.17 5.56 17.76
CA ASN A 586 -11.06 7.00 18.02
C ASN A 586 -11.80 7.87 16.98
N LYS A 587 -12.60 7.27 16.09
CA LYS A 587 -13.40 7.97 15.05
C LYS A 587 -12.57 8.89 14.14
N VAL A 588 -11.36 8.48 13.78
CA VAL A 588 -10.51 9.17 12.80
C VAL A 588 -11.05 8.90 11.39
N ARG A 589 -12.00 9.73 10.94
CA ARG A 589 -12.82 9.49 9.73
C ARG A 589 -12.37 10.27 8.49
N ASN A 590 -11.48 11.25 8.66
CA ASN A 590 -11.04 12.13 7.58
C ASN A 590 -9.57 11.90 7.18
N PHE A 591 -8.92 10.88 7.76
CA PHE A 591 -7.56 10.49 7.45
C PHE A 591 -7.54 9.10 6.83
N TYR A 592 -6.89 8.95 5.68
CA TYR A 592 -6.68 7.67 5.02
C TYR A 592 -5.48 6.97 5.65
N SER A 593 -5.72 5.81 6.28
CA SER A 593 -4.70 5.04 7.02
C SER A 593 -3.72 4.29 6.11
N VAL A 594 -4.11 4.10 4.84
CA VAL A 594 -3.30 3.46 3.81
C VAL A 594 -3.67 4.04 2.44
N SER A 595 -2.67 4.23 1.59
CA SER A 595 -2.80 4.51 0.18
C SER A 595 -2.20 3.36 -0.62
N ILE A 596 -3.08 2.44 -1.03
CA ILE A 596 -2.76 1.20 -1.73
C ILE A 596 -2.20 1.56 -3.11
N SER A 597 -0.93 1.26 -3.36
CA SER A 597 -0.16 1.92 -4.42
C SER A 597 0.39 0.97 -5.48
N GLY A 598 0.00 1.23 -6.71
CA GLY A 598 0.56 0.64 -7.93
C GLY A 598 1.68 1.46 -8.57
N TYR A 599 1.81 2.75 -8.22
CA TYR A 599 2.81 3.63 -8.84
C TYR A 599 4.21 3.00 -8.86
N HIS A 600 4.69 2.56 -7.70
CA HIS A 600 6.02 1.98 -7.54
C HIS A 600 6.17 0.61 -8.24
N ILE A 601 5.08 -0.16 -8.34
CA ILE A 601 5.03 -1.43 -9.07
C ILE A 601 5.25 -1.16 -10.57
N ALA A 602 4.60 -0.14 -11.12
CA ALA A 602 4.77 0.28 -12.52
C ALA A 602 6.16 0.86 -12.78
N GLU A 603 6.64 1.76 -11.92
CA GLU A 603 7.97 2.37 -12.05
C GLU A 603 9.10 1.33 -11.97
N ALA A 604 8.90 0.21 -11.26
CA ALA A 604 9.86 -0.88 -11.19
C ALA A 604 9.93 -1.73 -12.47
N GLY A 605 8.89 -1.74 -13.30
CA GLY A 605 8.80 -2.76 -14.34
C GLY A 605 7.44 -2.99 -14.96
N ALA A 606 6.41 -2.93 -14.13
CA ALA A 606 5.13 -3.54 -14.47
C ALA A 606 4.40 -2.79 -15.57
N ASN A 607 3.78 -3.55 -16.48
CA ASN A 607 2.83 -2.99 -17.43
C ASN A 607 1.52 -2.55 -16.70
N PRO A 608 0.61 -1.83 -17.38
CA PRO A 608 -0.59 -1.29 -16.76
C PRO A 608 -1.53 -2.36 -16.17
N ILE A 609 -1.60 -3.55 -16.79
CA ILE A 609 -2.44 -4.67 -16.32
C ILE A 609 -1.90 -5.20 -14.99
N SER A 610 -0.61 -5.54 -14.95
CA SER A 610 0.06 -6.06 -13.76
C SER A 610 0.04 -5.03 -12.63
N GLN A 611 0.26 -3.74 -12.94
CA GLN A 611 0.07 -2.66 -11.98
C GLN A 611 -1.34 -2.68 -11.37
N LEU A 612 -2.37 -2.63 -12.21
CA LEU A 612 -3.76 -2.53 -11.75
C LEU A 612 -4.16 -3.77 -10.93
N ALA A 613 -3.84 -4.96 -11.42
CA ALA A 613 -4.17 -6.22 -10.75
C ALA A 613 -3.46 -6.38 -9.41
N PHE A 614 -2.15 -6.11 -9.33
CA PHE A 614 -1.42 -6.20 -8.07
C PHE A 614 -1.90 -5.16 -7.06
N THR A 615 -2.22 -3.95 -7.51
CA THR A 615 -2.74 -2.90 -6.62
C THR A 615 -4.12 -3.25 -6.05
N LEU A 616 -5.06 -3.68 -6.90
CA LEU A 616 -6.40 -4.06 -6.44
C LEU A 616 -6.35 -5.30 -5.55
N SER A 617 -5.54 -6.30 -5.90
CA SER A 617 -5.38 -7.50 -5.08
C SER A 617 -4.73 -7.19 -3.73
N ASN A 618 -3.75 -6.29 -3.66
CA ASN A 618 -3.21 -5.77 -2.39
C ASN A 618 -4.31 -5.10 -1.57
N GLY A 619 -5.16 -4.28 -2.19
CA GLY A 619 -6.30 -3.64 -1.54
C GLY A 619 -7.30 -4.65 -0.96
N PHE A 620 -7.68 -5.67 -1.73
CA PHE A 620 -8.56 -6.73 -1.23
C PHE A 620 -7.89 -7.59 -0.14
N THR A 621 -6.57 -7.78 -0.19
CA THR A 621 -5.82 -8.46 0.87
C THR A 621 -5.90 -7.70 2.19
N ILE A 622 -5.79 -6.37 2.14
CA ILE A 622 -5.95 -5.50 3.32
C ILE A 622 -7.39 -5.56 3.85
N VAL A 623 -8.39 -5.58 2.97
CA VAL A 623 -9.81 -5.77 3.35
C VAL A 623 -10.00 -7.10 4.08
N GLU A 624 -9.52 -8.20 3.51
CA GLU A 624 -9.62 -9.54 4.10
C GLU A 624 -8.90 -9.60 5.46
N TYR A 625 -7.71 -9.00 5.57
CA TYR A 625 -6.97 -8.90 6.82
C TYR A 625 -7.70 -8.09 7.90
N TYR A 626 -8.27 -6.94 7.56
CA TYR A 626 -9.02 -6.13 8.54
C TYR A 626 -10.32 -6.80 8.99
N LEU A 627 -11.00 -7.52 8.09
CA LEU A 627 -12.15 -8.36 8.44
C LEU A 627 -11.74 -9.52 9.36
N ALA A 628 -10.58 -10.14 9.14
CA ALA A 628 -10.04 -11.18 10.01
C ALA A 628 -9.70 -10.66 11.41
N ARG A 629 -9.38 -9.36 11.54
CA ARG A 629 -9.22 -8.67 12.84
C ARG A 629 -10.54 -8.27 13.51
N GLY A 630 -11.69 -8.55 12.90
CA GLY A 630 -13.02 -8.27 13.48
C GLY A 630 -13.54 -6.85 13.24
N MET A 631 -12.89 -6.06 12.37
CA MET A 631 -13.42 -4.75 11.97
C MET A 631 -14.55 -4.91 10.96
N LYS A 632 -15.55 -4.02 10.98
CA LYS A 632 -16.64 -4.03 9.99
C LYS A 632 -16.20 -3.34 8.71
N ILE A 633 -16.64 -3.85 7.55
CA ILE A 633 -16.25 -3.32 6.23
C ILE A 633 -16.44 -1.80 6.11
N ASP A 634 -17.58 -1.31 6.58
CA ASP A 634 -17.96 0.11 6.47
C ASP A 634 -17.23 1.04 7.46
N ASP A 635 -16.53 0.48 8.45
CA ASP A 635 -15.75 1.27 9.41
C ASP A 635 -14.37 1.65 8.85
N PHE A 636 -13.85 0.91 7.86
CA PHE A 636 -12.51 1.15 7.31
C PHE A 636 -12.45 1.32 5.79
N ALA A 637 -13.34 0.71 4.99
CA ALA A 637 -13.27 0.81 3.53
C ALA A 637 -13.32 2.27 3.02
N PRO A 638 -14.12 3.18 3.62
CA PRO A 638 -14.09 4.60 3.23
C PRO A 638 -12.78 5.35 3.52
N ASN A 639 -11.89 4.76 4.33
CA ASN A 639 -10.57 5.28 4.69
C ASN A 639 -9.44 4.63 3.88
N LEU A 640 -9.77 3.78 2.90
CA LEU A 640 -8.80 3.27 1.92
C LEU A 640 -8.68 4.27 0.77
N SER A 641 -7.45 4.65 0.44
CA SER A 641 -7.12 5.41 -0.76
C SER A 641 -6.30 4.53 -1.70
N PHE A 642 -6.30 4.87 -2.98
CA PHE A 642 -5.48 4.19 -3.99
C PHE A 642 -4.55 5.16 -4.71
N PHE A 643 -3.48 4.62 -5.29
CA PHE A 643 -2.49 5.42 -5.99
C PHE A 643 -1.91 4.69 -7.21
N PHE A 644 -2.14 5.23 -8.41
CA PHE A 644 -1.69 4.66 -9.68
C PHE A 644 -0.66 5.55 -10.40
N SER A 645 0.17 4.92 -11.24
CA SER A 645 0.96 5.57 -12.29
C SER A 645 0.15 5.64 -13.58
N ASN A 646 0.28 6.74 -14.33
CA ASN A 646 -0.19 6.86 -15.71
C ASN A 646 1.01 7.00 -16.67
N GLY A 647 1.15 6.06 -17.60
CA GLY A 647 2.14 6.09 -18.67
C GLY A 647 1.51 6.28 -20.06
N MET A 648 2.17 5.73 -21.08
CA MET A 648 1.82 5.98 -22.49
C MET A 648 1.06 4.82 -23.17
N ASP A 649 1.05 3.63 -22.57
CA ASP A 649 0.31 2.47 -23.04
C ASP A 649 -1.22 2.71 -23.08
N PRO A 650 -1.95 2.08 -24.02
CA PRO A 650 -3.37 2.36 -24.22
C PRO A 650 -4.25 2.09 -23.00
N GLU A 651 -3.90 1.09 -22.18
CA GLU A 651 -4.63 0.69 -20.97
C GLU A 651 -4.67 1.79 -19.90
N TYR A 652 -3.70 2.71 -19.88
CA TYR A 652 -3.72 3.87 -18.98
C TYR A 652 -4.91 4.81 -19.22
N THR A 653 -5.53 4.74 -20.40
CA THR A 653 -6.78 5.46 -20.71
C THR A 653 -7.93 5.05 -19.79
N VAL A 654 -7.95 3.78 -19.34
CA VAL A 654 -9.09 3.18 -18.63
C VAL A 654 -8.76 2.63 -17.24
N ILE A 655 -7.53 2.82 -16.75
CA ILE A 655 -7.06 2.21 -15.51
C ILE A 655 -7.94 2.59 -14.30
N GLY A 656 -8.34 3.86 -14.20
CA GLY A 656 -9.14 4.38 -13.09
C GLY A 656 -10.58 3.89 -13.09
N ARG A 657 -11.24 3.91 -14.26
CA ARG A 657 -12.61 3.40 -14.43
C ARG A 657 -12.73 1.90 -14.21
N VAL A 658 -11.77 1.11 -14.68
CA VAL A 658 -11.75 -0.34 -14.41
C VAL A 658 -11.56 -0.60 -12.93
N ALA A 659 -10.64 0.13 -12.30
CA ALA A 659 -10.42 0.04 -10.85
C ALA A 659 -11.71 0.32 -10.05
N ARG A 660 -12.39 1.43 -10.36
CA ARG A 660 -13.67 1.80 -9.72
C ARG A 660 -14.73 0.73 -9.90
N ARG A 661 -14.90 0.21 -11.13
CA ARG A 661 -15.93 -0.78 -11.45
C ARG A 661 -15.71 -2.10 -10.71
N ILE A 662 -14.47 -2.61 -10.71
CA ILE A 662 -14.09 -3.83 -9.98
C ILE A 662 -14.30 -3.64 -8.48
N TRP A 663 -13.81 -2.53 -7.92
CA TRP A 663 -13.94 -2.24 -6.49
C TRP A 663 -15.41 -2.12 -6.05
N ALA A 664 -16.21 -1.32 -6.76
CA ALA A 664 -17.61 -1.12 -6.42
C ALA A 664 -18.41 -2.43 -6.46
N ARG A 665 -18.20 -3.26 -7.48
CA ARG A 665 -18.81 -4.59 -7.61
C ARG A 665 -18.37 -5.50 -6.47
N ALA A 666 -17.08 -5.60 -6.19
CA ALA A 666 -16.59 -6.44 -5.09
C ALA A 666 -17.16 -5.98 -3.73
N MET A 667 -17.13 -4.67 -3.45
CA MET A 667 -17.67 -4.10 -2.21
C MET A 667 -19.15 -4.40 -2.03
N ARG A 668 -19.96 -4.30 -3.09
CA ARG A 668 -21.39 -4.58 -3.05
C ARG A 668 -21.70 -6.06 -2.98
N GLU A 669 -21.21 -6.84 -3.94
CA GLU A 669 -21.62 -8.23 -4.17
C GLU A 669 -20.96 -9.22 -3.20
N ARG A 670 -19.69 -9.01 -2.87
CA ARG A 670 -18.94 -9.89 -1.96
C ARG A 670 -19.08 -9.47 -0.51
N TYR A 671 -18.82 -8.19 -0.25
CA TYR A 671 -18.66 -7.69 1.11
C TYR A 671 -19.93 -7.07 1.70
N GLY A 672 -20.99 -6.88 0.91
CA GLY A 672 -22.25 -6.29 1.37
C GLY A 672 -22.08 -4.86 1.91
N ALA A 673 -21.09 -4.13 1.41
CA ALA A 673 -20.70 -2.83 1.91
C ALA A 673 -21.64 -1.72 1.40
N ASN A 674 -21.76 -0.64 2.16
CA ASN A 674 -22.59 0.50 1.78
C ASN A 674 -22.01 1.29 0.59
N GLU A 675 -22.81 2.21 0.05
CA GLU A 675 -22.42 3.05 -1.11
C GLU A 675 -21.10 3.79 -0.92
N ARG A 676 -20.82 4.29 0.29
CA ARG A 676 -19.59 5.04 0.57
C ARG A 676 -18.35 4.14 0.49
N SER A 677 -18.48 2.87 0.91
CA SER A 677 -17.41 1.86 0.82
C SER A 677 -17.16 1.40 -0.61
N GLN A 678 -18.17 1.47 -1.48
CA GLN A 678 -18.07 1.17 -2.92
C GLN A 678 -17.35 2.29 -3.72
N MET A 679 -17.28 3.51 -3.17
CA MET A 679 -16.64 4.65 -3.84
C MET A 679 -15.11 4.62 -3.71
N MET A 680 -14.45 3.97 -4.67
CA MET A 680 -12.98 3.95 -4.76
C MET A 680 -12.41 5.32 -5.15
N LYS A 681 -11.62 5.90 -4.25
CA LYS A 681 -10.91 7.16 -4.52
C LYS A 681 -9.45 6.88 -4.79
N TYR A 682 -8.89 7.57 -5.77
CA TYR A 682 -7.48 7.37 -6.13
C TYR A 682 -6.76 8.65 -6.52
N HIS A 683 -5.45 8.62 -6.29
CA HIS A 683 -4.48 9.56 -6.82
C HIS A 683 -3.84 8.98 -8.08
N ILE A 684 -3.53 9.81 -9.07
CA ILE A 684 -2.67 9.47 -10.19
C ILE A 684 -1.40 10.33 -10.13
N GLN A 685 -0.27 9.71 -10.42
CA GLN A 685 0.97 10.41 -10.76
C GLN A 685 1.39 10.01 -12.18
N THR A 686 1.83 10.97 -12.97
CA THR A 686 2.44 10.72 -14.29
C THR A 686 3.69 9.84 -14.14
N SER A 687 3.98 8.95 -15.09
CA SER A 687 5.07 7.98 -14.95
C SER A 687 6.45 8.64 -15.04
N GLY A 688 7.28 8.46 -14.01
CA GLY A 688 8.68 8.89 -14.02
C GLY A 688 9.53 8.12 -15.03
N ARG A 689 9.28 6.82 -15.18
CA ARG A 689 9.97 5.92 -16.12
C ARG A 689 9.77 6.29 -17.58
N SER A 690 8.65 6.95 -17.90
CA SER A 690 8.38 7.48 -19.24
C SER A 690 9.19 8.74 -19.58
N LEU A 691 9.80 9.38 -18.57
CA LEU A 691 10.60 10.59 -18.73
C LEU A 691 12.06 10.22 -18.90
N HIS A 692 12.77 10.93 -19.76
CA HIS A 692 14.12 10.57 -20.19
C HIS A 692 15.12 11.69 -19.91
N ALA A 693 16.38 11.32 -19.72
CA ALA A 693 17.47 12.27 -19.48
C ALA A 693 17.94 12.95 -20.77
N GLN A 694 17.70 12.33 -21.93
CA GLN A 694 17.91 12.91 -23.25
C GLN A 694 16.70 13.76 -23.65
N GLU A 695 16.94 14.92 -24.27
CA GLU A 695 15.90 15.80 -24.81
C GLU A 695 14.80 16.07 -23.75
N ILE A 696 15.23 16.46 -22.54
CA ILE A 696 14.35 16.56 -21.36
C ILE A 696 13.13 17.45 -21.58
N GLN A 697 13.16 18.39 -22.53
CA GLN A 697 12.02 19.23 -22.87
C GLN A 697 10.83 18.41 -23.41
N PHE A 698 11.08 17.26 -24.05
CA PHE A 698 10.02 16.37 -24.54
C PHE A 698 9.21 15.72 -23.40
N ASN A 699 9.74 15.73 -22.18
CA ASN A 699 9.05 15.18 -21.02
C ASN A 699 7.76 15.95 -20.68
N ASP A 700 7.71 17.27 -20.89
CA ASP A 700 6.47 18.04 -20.69
C ASP A 700 5.34 17.57 -21.61
N ILE A 701 5.66 17.14 -22.83
CA ILE A 701 4.69 16.62 -23.79
C ILE A 701 4.11 15.30 -23.27
N ARG A 702 4.98 14.38 -22.81
CA ARG A 702 4.57 13.09 -22.24
C ARG A 702 3.69 13.28 -21.00
N THR A 703 4.14 14.13 -20.06
CA THR A 703 3.41 14.47 -18.84
C THR A 703 2.05 15.09 -19.16
N THR A 704 1.95 15.94 -20.18
CA THR A 704 0.67 16.55 -20.60
C THR A 704 -0.34 15.50 -21.07
N LEU A 705 0.09 14.52 -21.88
CA LEU A 705 -0.79 13.45 -22.36
C LEU A 705 -1.25 12.53 -21.22
N GLN A 706 -0.35 12.20 -20.31
CA GLN A 706 -0.66 11.37 -19.13
C GLN A 706 -1.64 12.07 -18.17
N ALA A 707 -1.44 13.37 -17.96
CA ALA A 707 -2.35 14.21 -17.17
C ALA A 707 -3.74 14.31 -17.82
N LEU A 708 -3.80 14.38 -19.15
CA LEU A 708 -5.07 14.38 -19.89
C LEU A 708 -5.86 13.09 -19.66
N TYR A 709 -5.22 11.92 -19.77
CA TYR A 709 -5.86 10.64 -19.46
C TYR A 709 -6.39 10.60 -18.03
N ALA A 710 -5.58 11.05 -17.06
CA ALA A 710 -5.96 11.06 -15.65
C ALA A 710 -7.19 11.93 -15.36
N LEU A 711 -7.23 13.14 -15.93
CA LEU A 711 -8.32 14.09 -15.72
C LEU A 711 -9.59 13.66 -16.47
N PHE A 712 -9.48 13.18 -17.70
CA PHE A 712 -10.64 12.73 -18.48
C PHE A 712 -11.27 11.45 -17.90
N ASP A 713 -10.47 10.59 -17.24
CA ASP A 713 -10.98 9.45 -16.47
C ASP A 713 -11.35 9.81 -15.02
N ASN A 714 -11.47 11.11 -14.71
CA ASN A 714 -12.06 11.67 -13.50
C ASN A 714 -11.30 11.26 -12.20
N CYS A 715 -9.98 11.36 -12.20
CA CYS A 715 -9.14 11.12 -11.01
C CYS A 715 -9.49 12.08 -9.85
N ASN A 716 -9.28 11.67 -8.60
CA ASN A 716 -9.59 12.50 -7.43
C ASN A 716 -8.44 13.42 -7.02
N SER A 717 -7.21 13.11 -7.45
CA SER A 717 -6.02 13.91 -7.19
C SER A 717 -4.96 13.57 -8.23
N LEU A 718 -4.18 14.56 -8.69
CA LEU A 718 -3.17 14.39 -9.72
C LEU A 718 -1.83 15.05 -9.32
N HIS A 719 -0.76 14.30 -9.52
CA HIS A 719 0.61 14.80 -9.56
C HIS A 719 1.15 14.76 -10.98
N THR A 720 1.76 15.87 -11.40
CA THR A 720 2.48 15.98 -12.67
C THR A 720 3.97 16.07 -12.38
N ASN A 721 4.75 15.17 -12.95
CA ASN A 721 6.20 15.17 -12.84
C ASN A 721 6.78 16.35 -13.60
N ALA A 722 7.95 16.80 -13.17
CA ALA A 722 8.65 17.88 -13.81
C ALA A 722 9.48 17.37 -15.00
N PHE A 723 9.83 18.26 -15.94
CA PHE A 723 10.53 17.84 -17.15
C PHE A 723 11.96 17.31 -16.88
N ASP A 724 12.56 17.71 -15.76
CA ASP A 724 13.89 17.33 -15.29
C ASP A 724 13.91 16.13 -14.31
N GLU A 725 12.79 15.42 -14.17
CA GLU A 725 12.59 14.26 -13.29
C GLU A 725 13.71 13.21 -13.40
N ALA A 726 14.20 12.95 -14.61
CA ALA A 726 15.23 11.95 -14.86
C ALA A 726 16.63 12.35 -14.33
N ILE A 727 16.81 13.60 -13.88
CA ILE A 727 18.12 14.15 -13.48
C ILE A 727 18.12 14.60 -12.01
N THR A 728 17.12 15.38 -11.59
CA THR A 728 17.13 16.03 -10.27
C THR A 728 15.73 16.17 -9.67
N THR A 729 15.66 16.42 -8.37
CA THR A 729 14.44 16.91 -7.73
C THR A 729 14.06 18.26 -8.36
N PRO A 730 12.77 18.54 -8.58
CA PRO A 730 12.33 19.72 -9.32
C PRO A 730 12.76 21.07 -8.70
N THR A 731 13.30 21.97 -9.52
CA THR A 731 13.57 23.38 -9.17
C THR A 731 12.26 24.17 -9.01
N GLU A 732 12.31 25.45 -8.57
CA GLU A 732 11.11 26.31 -8.56
C GLU A 732 10.52 26.50 -9.96
N ASP A 733 11.38 26.75 -10.95
CA ASP A 733 10.98 26.90 -12.35
C ASP A 733 10.40 25.60 -12.93
N SER A 734 11.01 24.46 -12.62
CA SER A 734 10.55 23.17 -13.13
C SER A 734 9.20 22.76 -12.54
N VAL A 735 8.99 22.94 -11.23
CA VAL A 735 7.68 22.70 -10.61
C VAL A 735 6.61 23.61 -11.19
N ARG A 736 6.92 24.88 -11.48
CA ARG A 736 5.94 25.79 -12.09
C ARG A 736 5.43 25.27 -13.43
N ARG A 737 6.31 24.70 -14.29
CA ARG A 737 5.89 24.05 -15.55
C ARG A 737 5.00 22.84 -15.31
N ALA A 738 5.38 21.99 -14.36
CA ALA A 738 4.59 20.81 -14.00
C ALA A 738 3.17 21.19 -13.51
N VAL A 739 3.05 22.22 -12.67
CA VAL A 739 1.76 22.76 -12.20
C VAL A 739 0.97 23.37 -13.36
N ALA A 740 1.64 24.12 -14.25
CA ALA A 740 1.01 24.76 -15.39
C ALA A 740 0.29 23.76 -16.32
N ILE A 741 0.82 22.53 -16.48
CA ILE A 741 0.13 21.47 -17.24
C ILE A 741 -1.29 21.23 -16.68
N GLN A 742 -1.42 21.06 -15.36
CA GLN A 742 -2.73 20.85 -14.74
C GLN A 742 -3.61 22.11 -14.85
N MET A 743 -3.03 23.30 -14.70
CA MET A 743 -3.77 24.55 -14.82
C MET A 743 -4.32 24.77 -16.23
N ILE A 744 -3.52 24.54 -17.27
CA ILE A 744 -3.93 24.67 -18.67
C ILE A 744 -5.07 23.68 -18.97
N ILE A 745 -4.94 22.41 -18.57
CA ILE A 745 -6.01 21.43 -18.80
C ILE A 745 -7.29 21.81 -18.03
N ASN A 746 -7.19 22.27 -16.79
CA ASN A 746 -8.37 22.60 -15.97
C ASN A 746 -9.03 23.95 -16.30
N LYS A 747 -8.25 24.94 -16.76
CA LYS A 747 -8.74 26.31 -16.97
C LYS A 747 -8.93 26.67 -18.45
N GLU A 748 -8.08 26.16 -19.34
CA GLU A 748 -8.03 26.58 -20.75
C GLU A 748 -8.59 25.53 -21.72
N LEU A 749 -8.35 24.23 -21.50
CA LEU A 749 -8.79 23.18 -22.43
C LEU A 749 -10.33 23.07 -22.45
N GLY A 750 -10.96 23.56 -23.52
CA GLY A 750 -12.41 23.65 -23.63
C GLY A 750 -13.17 22.33 -23.51
N LEU A 751 -12.61 21.21 -23.98
CA LEU A 751 -13.27 19.90 -23.83
C LEU A 751 -13.36 19.46 -22.36
N ASN A 752 -12.46 19.94 -21.50
CA ASN A 752 -12.49 19.62 -20.07
C ASN A 752 -13.62 20.35 -19.30
N PHE A 753 -14.44 21.15 -19.99
CA PHE A 753 -15.73 21.62 -19.47
C PHE A 753 -16.70 20.45 -19.25
N ASN A 754 -16.54 19.39 -20.05
CA ASN A 754 -17.23 18.12 -19.88
C ASN A 754 -16.41 17.22 -18.94
N GLU A 755 -17.09 16.61 -17.96
CA GLU A 755 -16.49 15.84 -16.89
C GLU A 755 -16.56 14.32 -17.14
N ASN A 756 -17.22 13.89 -18.22
CA ASN A 756 -17.31 12.50 -18.65
C ASN A 756 -16.98 12.27 -20.14
N PRO A 757 -15.91 12.87 -20.71
CA PRO A 757 -15.69 12.91 -22.16
C PRO A 757 -15.35 11.54 -22.78
N TRP A 758 -15.01 10.57 -21.94
CA TRP A 758 -14.71 9.19 -22.32
C TRP A 758 -15.94 8.29 -22.44
N GLN A 759 -17.08 8.65 -21.85
CA GLN A 759 -18.28 7.82 -21.94
C GLN A 759 -18.88 7.89 -23.35
N GLY A 760 -19.20 6.72 -23.92
CA GLY A 760 -19.69 6.58 -25.29
C GLY A 760 -18.61 6.40 -26.36
N SER A 761 -17.32 6.49 -26.01
CA SER A 761 -16.24 6.15 -26.95
C SER A 761 -16.09 4.64 -27.11
N PHE A 762 -16.18 4.14 -28.34
CA PHE A 762 -16.12 2.70 -28.63
C PHE A 762 -14.82 2.04 -28.18
N ILE A 763 -13.68 2.70 -28.41
CA ILE A 763 -12.38 2.15 -27.99
C ILE A 763 -12.23 2.14 -26.47
N VAL A 764 -12.80 3.14 -25.79
CA VAL A 764 -12.75 3.21 -24.33
C VAL A 764 -13.60 2.10 -23.72
N ASP A 765 -14.81 1.85 -24.23
CA ASP A 765 -15.68 0.76 -23.78
C ASP A 765 -15.00 -0.61 -23.98
N GLN A 766 -14.45 -0.86 -25.18
CA GLN A 766 -13.71 -2.09 -25.47
C GLN A 766 -12.48 -2.28 -24.58
N LEU A 767 -11.66 -1.22 -24.42
CA LEU A 767 -10.49 -1.28 -23.53
C LEU A 767 -10.90 -1.52 -22.07
N THR A 768 -11.99 -0.92 -21.61
CA THR A 768 -12.49 -1.10 -20.23
C THR A 768 -12.82 -2.58 -19.98
N ASP A 769 -13.52 -3.23 -20.91
CA ASP A 769 -13.86 -4.67 -20.77
C ASP A 769 -12.63 -5.58 -20.94
N LEU A 770 -11.71 -5.26 -21.85
CA LEU A 770 -10.46 -6.03 -22.05
C LEU A 770 -9.56 -5.98 -20.81
N VAL A 771 -9.37 -4.78 -20.25
CA VAL A 771 -8.53 -4.56 -19.06
C VAL A 771 -9.19 -5.19 -17.83
N GLU A 772 -10.52 -5.08 -17.67
CA GLU A 772 -11.25 -5.74 -16.57
C GLU A 772 -11.03 -7.26 -16.59
N GLU A 773 -11.21 -7.91 -17.74
CA GLU A 773 -11.00 -9.37 -17.84
C GLU A 773 -9.53 -9.76 -17.65
N ALA A 774 -8.58 -8.96 -18.14
CA ALA A 774 -7.16 -9.21 -17.91
C ALA A 774 -6.79 -9.16 -16.41
N VAL A 775 -7.37 -8.22 -15.66
CA VAL A 775 -7.23 -8.14 -14.20
C VAL A 775 -7.84 -9.36 -13.52
N TYR A 776 -9.04 -9.80 -13.95
CA TYR A 776 -9.66 -11.01 -13.38
C TYR A 776 -8.85 -12.29 -13.61
N LYS A 777 -8.20 -12.43 -14.77
CA LYS A 777 -7.27 -13.55 -15.00
C LYS A 777 -6.07 -13.50 -14.05
N GLU A 778 -5.56 -12.31 -13.77
CA GLU A 778 -4.47 -12.15 -12.81
C GLU A 778 -4.91 -12.47 -11.38
N PHE A 779 -6.15 -12.14 -11.00
CA PHE A 779 -6.75 -12.53 -9.72
C PHE A 779 -6.84 -14.04 -9.55
N ASP A 780 -7.18 -14.76 -10.62
CA ASP A 780 -7.19 -16.22 -10.63
C ASP A 780 -5.78 -16.79 -10.45
N ALA A 781 -4.80 -16.27 -11.19
CA ALA A 781 -3.39 -16.68 -11.06
C ALA A 781 -2.82 -16.45 -9.66
N LEU A 782 -3.19 -15.35 -9.00
CA LEU A 782 -2.81 -15.08 -7.60
C LEU A 782 -3.51 -16.05 -6.63
N SER A 783 -4.79 -16.34 -6.84
CA SER A 783 -5.56 -17.26 -5.98
C SER A 783 -5.02 -18.69 -6.00
N GLU A 784 -4.61 -19.18 -7.17
CA GLU A 784 -3.96 -20.50 -7.33
C GLU A 784 -2.66 -20.63 -6.52
N ARG A 785 -2.03 -19.50 -6.19
CA ARG A 785 -0.80 -19.41 -5.38
C ARG A 785 -1.08 -19.12 -3.90
N GLY A 786 -2.34 -19.17 -3.46
CA GLY A 786 -2.73 -18.87 -2.08
C GLY A 786 -2.99 -17.40 -1.80
N GLY A 787 -3.43 -16.64 -2.82
CA GLY A 787 -3.67 -15.21 -2.74
C GLY A 787 -2.38 -14.39 -2.79
N VAL A 788 -2.45 -13.10 -2.42
CA VAL A 788 -1.30 -12.19 -2.51
C VAL A 788 -0.12 -12.65 -1.65
N LEU A 789 -0.39 -13.04 -0.40
CA LEU A 789 0.66 -13.46 0.54
C LEU A 789 1.34 -14.76 0.08
N GLY A 790 0.56 -15.74 -0.38
CA GLY A 790 1.13 -16.99 -0.91
C GLY A 790 1.91 -16.77 -2.21
N ALA A 791 1.47 -15.86 -3.08
CA ALA A 791 2.19 -15.45 -4.27
C ALA A 791 3.54 -14.76 -3.92
N MET A 792 3.56 -13.91 -2.89
CA MET A 792 4.78 -13.25 -2.40
C MET A 792 5.81 -14.25 -1.87
N ASP A 793 5.37 -15.31 -1.17
CA ASP A 793 6.26 -16.38 -0.71
C ASP A 793 7.00 -17.10 -1.86
N THR A 794 6.38 -17.13 -3.05
CA THR A 794 6.96 -17.69 -4.28
C THR A 794 7.60 -16.64 -5.18
N MET A 795 7.66 -15.38 -4.76
CA MET A 795 8.17 -14.25 -5.53
C MET A 795 7.46 -14.01 -6.87
N TYR A 796 6.20 -14.41 -6.98
CA TYR A 796 5.48 -14.33 -8.25
C TYR A 796 5.36 -12.89 -8.77
N GLN A 797 4.90 -11.95 -7.94
CA GLN A 797 4.76 -10.55 -8.33
C GLN A 797 6.12 -9.95 -8.71
N ARG A 798 7.13 -10.11 -7.85
CA ARG A 798 8.49 -9.58 -8.07
C ARG A 798 9.12 -10.15 -9.35
N GLY A 799 9.01 -11.46 -9.56
CA GLY A 799 9.48 -12.13 -10.77
C GLY A 799 8.80 -11.60 -12.02
N LYS A 800 7.47 -11.50 -12.02
CA LYS A 800 6.71 -10.98 -13.15
C LYS A 800 7.04 -9.52 -13.48
N ILE A 801 7.18 -8.66 -12.46
CA ILE A 801 7.60 -7.25 -12.62
C ILE A 801 8.99 -7.19 -13.29
N GLN A 802 9.93 -8.03 -12.87
CA GLN A 802 11.27 -8.08 -13.45
C GLN A 802 11.24 -8.57 -14.91
N GLU A 803 10.44 -9.60 -15.22
CA GLU A 803 10.26 -10.10 -16.59
C GLU A 803 9.70 -9.02 -17.52
N GLU A 804 8.65 -8.30 -17.08
CA GLU A 804 8.05 -7.19 -17.84
C GLU A 804 9.03 -6.02 -17.99
N SER A 805 9.81 -5.72 -16.94
CA SER A 805 10.85 -4.69 -16.99
C SER A 805 11.93 -5.02 -18.03
N LEU A 806 12.43 -6.26 -18.03
CA LEU A 806 13.43 -6.72 -18.99
C LEU A 806 12.89 -6.73 -20.42
N TYR A 807 11.62 -7.11 -20.60
CA TYR A 807 10.97 -7.05 -21.90
C TYR A 807 10.90 -5.60 -22.43
N TYR A 808 10.49 -4.65 -21.60
CA TYR A 808 10.48 -3.23 -21.96
C TYR A 808 11.89 -2.70 -22.30
N GLU A 809 12.89 -2.95 -21.44
CA GLU A 809 14.26 -2.46 -21.70
C GLU A 809 14.86 -3.10 -22.95
N HIS A 810 14.59 -4.39 -23.22
CA HIS A 810 15.02 -5.04 -24.46
C HIS A 810 14.45 -4.33 -25.69
N LYS A 811 13.14 -4.04 -25.69
CA LYS A 811 12.48 -3.34 -26.79
C LYS A 811 12.94 -1.89 -26.97
N LYS A 812 13.26 -1.22 -25.86
CA LYS A 812 13.82 0.12 -25.87
C LYS A 812 15.22 0.13 -26.47
N HIS A 813 16.07 -0.85 -26.11
CA HIS A 813 17.44 -0.93 -26.59
C HIS A 813 17.53 -1.44 -28.04
N ASP A 814 16.70 -2.39 -28.45
CA ASP A 814 16.67 -2.90 -29.83
C ASP A 814 15.93 -1.98 -30.82
N GLY A 815 15.22 -0.97 -30.30
CA GLY A 815 14.48 0.03 -31.09
C GLY A 815 13.10 -0.42 -31.56
N SER A 816 12.66 -1.63 -31.22
CA SER A 816 11.33 -2.15 -31.56
C SER A 816 10.20 -1.45 -30.79
N LEU A 817 10.51 -0.79 -29.67
CA LEU A 817 9.67 0.20 -29.02
C LEU A 817 10.24 1.61 -29.32
N PRO A 818 9.60 2.40 -30.21
CA PRO A 818 10.12 3.71 -30.58
C PRO A 818 9.97 4.72 -29.43
N LEU A 819 11.09 5.30 -29.00
CA LEU A 819 11.17 6.36 -27.99
C LEU A 819 11.87 7.60 -28.59
N VAL A 820 11.07 8.63 -28.84
CA VAL A 820 11.49 9.90 -29.44
C VAL A 820 12.55 10.60 -28.57
N GLY A 821 13.70 10.93 -29.14
CA GLY A 821 14.85 11.52 -28.45
C GLY A 821 15.75 10.50 -27.74
N VAL A 822 15.42 9.20 -27.77
CA VAL A 822 16.21 8.15 -27.10
C VAL A 822 16.77 7.13 -28.09
N ASN A 823 15.91 6.49 -28.89
CA ASN A 823 16.32 5.50 -29.89
C ASN A 823 15.86 5.84 -31.32
N THR A 824 15.03 6.87 -31.46
CA THR A 824 14.57 7.42 -32.74
C THR A 824 14.41 8.94 -32.61
N PHE A 825 14.48 9.67 -33.74
CA PHE A 825 14.46 11.14 -33.77
C PHE A 825 15.51 11.76 -32.83
N LEU A 826 16.76 11.36 -33.02
CA LEU A 826 17.91 11.81 -32.22
C LEU A 826 18.38 13.20 -32.66
N PRO A 827 19.01 13.97 -31.77
CA PRO A 827 19.67 15.23 -32.13
C PRO A 827 20.74 15.03 -33.21
N LYS A 828 21.00 16.06 -34.03
CA LYS A 828 22.00 16.01 -35.10
C LYS A 828 23.42 15.91 -34.51
N ASP A 829 24.20 14.96 -35.03
CA ASP A 829 25.64 14.71 -34.84
C ASP A 829 26.32 15.38 -33.64
N GLY A 830 26.30 14.72 -32.48
CA GLY A 830 27.14 15.07 -31.32
C GLY A 830 26.76 16.36 -30.59
N GLY A 831 25.64 16.99 -30.93
CA GLY A 831 25.08 18.07 -30.12
C GLY A 831 24.72 17.55 -28.73
N THR A 832 25.47 17.96 -27.72
CA THR A 832 24.97 17.93 -26.34
C THR A 832 23.73 18.82 -26.31
N ASP A 833 22.61 18.30 -25.77
CA ASP A 833 21.40 19.07 -25.54
C ASP A 833 21.77 20.49 -25.09
N GLY A 834 21.20 21.53 -25.71
CA GLY A 834 21.50 22.95 -25.42
C GLY A 834 21.12 23.41 -23.99
N ILE A 835 21.00 22.47 -23.07
CA ILE A 835 20.83 22.64 -21.64
C ILE A 835 22.20 23.10 -21.12
N GLY A 836 22.28 24.34 -20.65
CA GLY A 836 23.45 24.81 -19.90
C GLY A 836 23.69 24.01 -18.61
N LYS A 837 24.46 24.54 -17.66
CA LYS A 837 24.54 23.93 -16.31
C LYS A 837 23.14 23.87 -15.69
N LEU A 838 22.51 22.69 -15.68
CA LEU A 838 21.24 22.46 -14.99
C LEU A 838 21.47 22.62 -13.49
N GLU A 839 20.61 23.39 -12.82
CA GLU A 839 20.67 23.53 -11.38
C GLU A 839 20.29 22.20 -10.70
N LEU A 840 21.15 21.71 -9.81
CA LEU A 840 20.90 20.49 -9.05
C LEU A 840 20.42 20.85 -7.66
N ILE A 841 19.32 20.22 -7.29
CA ILE A 841 18.61 20.46 -6.04
C ILE A 841 19.08 19.40 -5.03
N ARG A 842 19.91 19.86 -4.07
CA ARG A 842 20.57 19.05 -3.03
C ARG A 842 20.62 19.80 -1.69
N SER A 843 20.72 19.02 -0.62
CA SER A 843 20.98 19.54 0.74
C SER A 843 22.39 20.14 0.85
N THR A 844 22.50 21.27 1.53
CA THR A 844 23.78 21.93 1.87
C THR A 844 24.44 21.29 3.09
N GLU A 845 25.75 21.54 3.28
CA GLU A 845 26.48 21.04 4.45
C GLU A 845 25.95 21.62 5.78
N ASP A 846 25.48 22.86 5.77
CA ASP A 846 24.91 23.50 6.96
C ASP A 846 23.56 22.89 7.33
N GLU A 847 22.71 22.57 6.34
CA GLU A 847 21.44 21.86 6.56
C GLU A 847 21.65 20.48 7.20
N LYS A 848 22.68 19.74 6.75
CA LYS A 848 23.02 18.43 7.33
C LYS A 848 23.49 18.56 8.78
N ARG A 849 24.42 19.48 9.05
CA ARG A 849 24.92 19.76 10.41
C ARG A 849 23.81 20.24 11.33
N GLN A 850 22.91 21.08 10.82
CA GLN A 850 21.72 21.54 11.51
C GLN A 850 20.89 20.34 11.97
N GLN A 851 20.50 19.44 11.07
CA GLN A 851 19.66 18.28 11.39
C GLN A 851 20.30 17.36 12.44
N ILE A 852 21.60 17.06 12.30
CA ILE A 852 22.33 16.26 13.31
C ILE A 852 22.30 16.93 14.68
N SER A 853 22.57 18.24 14.74
CA SER A 853 22.57 18.98 16.01
C SER A 853 21.18 19.08 16.64
N GLN A 854 20.12 19.20 15.84
CA GLN A 854 18.74 19.28 16.31
C GLN A 854 18.26 17.96 16.91
N VAL A 855 18.59 16.82 16.28
CA VAL A 855 18.30 15.49 16.85
C VAL A 855 19.03 15.28 18.17
N ALA A 856 20.31 15.63 18.25
CA ALA A 856 21.07 15.52 19.49
C ALA A 856 20.51 16.43 20.60
N ALA A 857 20.06 17.64 20.26
CA ALA A 857 19.41 18.54 21.19
C ALA A 857 18.06 18.00 21.68
N PHE A 858 17.23 17.47 20.77
CA PHE A 858 15.97 16.83 21.09
C PHE A 858 16.17 15.65 22.04
N GLN A 859 17.08 14.73 21.73
CA GLN A 859 17.39 13.57 22.58
C GLN A 859 17.85 14.00 23.98
N ARG A 860 18.72 15.00 24.08
CA ARG A 860 19.20 15.53 25.38
C ARG A 860 18.06 16.11 26.21
N LEU A 861 17.15 16.84 25.58
CA LEU A 861 16.03 17.52 26.24
C LEU A 861 14.90 16.54 26.63
N ARG A 862 14.61 15.58 25.75
CA ARG A 862 13.36 14.81 25.79
C ARG A 862 13.51 13.40 26.33
N ASN A 863 14.61 12.69 26.06
CA ASN A 863 14.82 11.32 26.56
C ASN A 863 14.71 11.21 28.09
N PRO A 864 15.24 12.16 28.91
CA PRO A 864 15.15 12.07 30.37
C PRO A 864 13.72 12.08 30.92
N LEU A 865 12.73 12.53 30.13
CA LEU A 865 11.31 12.52 30.52
C LEU A 865 10.70 11.11 30.52
N ALA A 866 11.38 10.13 29.92
CA ALA A 866 10.98 8.73 29.89
C ALA A 866 12.03 7.89 30.62
N ALA A 867 11.89 7.75 31.94
CA ALA A 867 12.87 7.04 32.79
C ALA A 867 13.15 5.59 32.35
N ASP A 868 12.13 4.90 31.85
CA ASP A 868 12.25 3.52 31.32
C ASP A 868 12.62 3.45 29.83
N GLY A 869 12.86 4.59 29.19
CA GLY A 869 13.14 4.71 27.76
C GLY A 869 12.03 4.12 26.90
N LEU A 870 12.40 3.25 25.95
CA LEU A 870 11.47 2.58 25.03
C LEU A 870 11.03 1.17 25.48
N LYS A 871 11.40 0.74 26.69
CA LYS A 871 10.97 -0.56 27.23
C LYS A 871 9.43 -0.73 27.27
N PRO A 872 8.62 0.31 27.61
CA PRO A 872 7.17 0.17 27.55
C PRO A 872 6.63 -0.10 26.14
N LEU A 873 7.18 0.57 25.11
CA LEU A 873 6.82 0.32 23.72
C LEU A 873 7.20 -1.10 23.30
N GLN A 874 8.38 -1.57 23.72
CA GLN A 874 8.83 -2.94 23.49
C GLN A 874 7.92 -3.98 24.17
N ALA A 875 7.47 -3.71 25.40
CA ALA A 875 6.52 -4.56 26.11
C ALA A 875 5.17 -4.61 25.38
N ILE A 876 4.64 -3.45 24.94
CA ILE A 876 3.40 -3.37 24.13
C ILE A 876 3.49 -4.26 22.89
N ALA A 877 4.62 -4.20 22.16
CA ALA A 877 4.84 -5.02 20.97
C ALA A 877 4.89 -6.53 21.30
N ARG A 878 5.66 -6.93 22.34
CA ARG A 878 5.79 -8.34 22.77
C ARG A 878 4.48 -8.93 23.29
N GLU A 879 3.72 -8.15 24.06
CA GLU A 879 2.40 -8.52 24.60
C GLU A 879 1.30 -8.49 23.55
N ARG A 880 1.62 -8.13 22.30
CA ARG A 880 0.68 -8.04 21.19
C ARG A 880 -0.48 -7.08 21.47
N ARG A 881 -0.21 -5.96 22.17
CA ARG A 881 -1.14 -4.82 22.29
C ARG A 881 -1.05 -3.90 21.06
N ASN A 882 -1.88 -2.86 21.00
CA ASN A 882 -1.88 -1.90 19.90
C ASN A 882 -0.62 -1.03 19.95
N ILE A 883 0.27 -1.19 18.96
CA ILE A 883 1.59 -0.53 18.93
C ILE A 883 1.43 0.96 18.61
N PHE A 884 0.50 1.32 17.72
CA PHE A 884 0.30 2.72 17.32
C PHE A 884 -0.13 3.62 18.50
N ALA A 885 -0.93 3.10 19.42
CA ALA A 885 -1.26 3.80 20.66
C ALA A 885 -0.01 4.14 21.48
N GLY A 886 0.93 3.21 21.63
CA GLY A 886 2.20 3.45 22.30
C GLY A 886 3.13 4.40 21.53
N LEU A 887 3.08 4.37 20.20
CA LEU A 887 3.87 5.29 19.36
C LEU A 887 3.47 6.75 19.55
N LEU A 888 2.18 7.04 19.80
CA LEU A 888 1.72 8.40 20.06
C LEU A 888 2.38 9.05 21.28
N ASP A 889 2.86 8.25 22.25
CA ASP A 889 3.62 8.74 23.40
C ASP A 889 5.13 8.64 23.18
N ALA A 890 5.62 7.59 22.52
CA ALA A 890 7.06 7.40 22.25
C ALA A 890 7.66 8.56 21.45
N VAL A 891 6.96 9.04 20.42
CA VAL A 891 7.43 10.16 19.55
C VAL A 891 7.56 11.50 20.28
N LYS A 892 6.94 11.65 21.46
CA LYS A 892 7.06 12.86 22.28
C LYS A 892 8.42 12.96 22.98
N THR A 893 9.12 11.82 23.11
CA THR A 893 10.33 11.69 23.94
C THR A 893 11.54 11.17 23.18
N HIS A 894 11.35 10.36 22.13
CA HIS A 894 12.44 9.70 21.39
C HIS A 894 12.40 10.05 19.90
N SER A 895 13.57 10.03 19.26
CA SER A 895 13.70 10.24 17.81
C SER A 895 13.26 9.02 17.00
N LEU A 896 13.10 9.22 15.69
CA LEU A 896 12.72 8.21 14.72
C LEU A 896 13.63 6.97 14.78
N GLY A 897 14.96 7.19 14.72
CA GLY A 897 15.96 6.14 14.80
C GLY A 897 15.86 5.34 16.10
N GLN A 898 15.77 6.01 17.24
CA GLN A 898 15.63 5.34 18.54
C GLN A 898 14.41 4.42 18.57
N ILE A 899 13.27 4.88 18.05
CA ILE A 899 12.02 4.10 18.00
C ILE A 899 12.16 2.91 17.05
N SER A 900 12.69 3.10 15.84
CA SER A 900 12.89 2.03 14.88
C SER A 900 13.79 0.91 15.42
N HIS A 901 14.95 1.26 15.98
CA HIS A 901 15.88 0.28 16.56
C HIS A 901 15.29 -0.45 17.76
N ALA A 902 14.57 0.25 18.63
CA ALA A 902 13.86 -0.41 19.73
C ALA A 902 12.79 -1.41 19.24
N LEU A 903 12.14 -1.12 18.10
CA LEU A 903 11.18 -2.03 17.47
C LEU A 903 11.87 -3.17 16.70
N TYR A 904 13.07 -2.98 16.14
CA TYR A 904 13.84 -4.09 15.55
C TYR A 904 14.13 -5.19 16.57
N ASP A 905 14.40 -4.80 17.82
CA ASP A 905 14.65 -5.74 18.93
C ASP A 905 13.42 -6.59 19.33
N VAL A 906 12.19 -6.19 18.93
CA VAL A 906 10.92 -6.82 19.38
C VAL A 906 9.88 -7.09 18.30
N GLY A 907 10.09 -6.65 17.07
CA GLY A 907 9.23 -6.88 15.92
C GLY A 907 9.98 -7.46 14.71
N GLY A 908 11.31 -7.51 14.81
CA GLY A 908 12.19 -8.09 13.81
C GLY A 908 12.47 -7.13 12.66
N GLU A 909 13.76 -6.95 12.37
CA GLU A 909 14.22 -6.32 11.15
C GLU A 909 13.78 -7.13 9.92
N TYR A 910 13.42 -6.45 8.82
CA TYR A 910 13.08 -7.09 7.57
C TYR A 910 14.18 -8.07 7.13
N ARG A 911 13.79 -9.31 6.84
CA ARG A 911 14.69 -10.31 6.24
C ARG A 911 14.51 -10.22 4.74
N ARG A 912 15.57 -9.85 4.02
CA ARG A 912 15.54 -9.75 2.56
C ARG A 912 15.24 -11.12 1.96
N ASN A 913 14.09 -11.23 1.31
CA ASN A 913 13.80 -12.35 0.43
C ASN A 913 14.40 -12.00 -0.96
N MET A 914 15.18 -12.91 -1.54
CA MET A 914 15.99 -12.67 -2.75
C MET A 914 15.16 -12.17 -3.93
#